data_AF-A0A6P0Z089-F1
#
_entry.id   AF-A0A6P0Z089-F1
#
_cell.length_a   1.000
_cell.length_b   1.000
_cell.length_c   1.000
_cell.angle_alpha   90.00
_cell.angle_beta   90.00
_cell.angle_gamma   90.00
#
_symmetry.space_group_name_H-M   'P 1'
#
loop_
_entity.id
_entity.type
_entity.pdbx_description
1 polymer ?
#
loop_
_entity_poly.entity_id
_entity_poly.type
_entity_poly.pdbx_seq_one_letter_code
_entity_poly.pdbx_strand_id
1 'polypeptide(L)'
;MTHKYQDKTELLNTDTPTRLLPQKTNAKPPGRQKEGKRKSRQKDGQQRNRQEQKITRSPITSSPGGRSRFRPTYLSSLTLSALKSRLWLHDGQSGPLRRMGHGAMLVSAIAAAGVTALDFSWVQVLERESQTFFFQRRGTVLPPQNIVIVEMDEASLSAFAAAEQGYRDEPERYLPLVPIAQWPWQRSAYGIATDRLIQAGAKVVAVDVIIDQPSTWGDWDDLALQQTLQQSPGQAVLASSFNHEQQDTGGLLSGIHPLSSLTDAGAMSGYINYPVEPNGRIHRFSRTWLQLQIANDPVISHHLKKLDPAFHHSFVQQTVAIAQSPATQSLSTQSLSTQPLTTAQSSEQPSVDNPQEGENLSAIAEYDVIANNTHQQRNQQIFFYGPTGETFEYESFWELLDPQTWKQHQQQQTFQDKIVLIGPTAQLFQDFHRTPFGQMPGVEVHANAIATYLEGRTINAALPHPHVRGIFVLIFTLGIGYGIGYPRRLLHRTAITIGAVGAWALLSYLGWLFLSLTFPIAVPMGALISIGMGYVVTGLVQGKIKLRGALKRYVSSPIVQDIINQQDDLQDLISEKEKESIGKRLDGRYEITSLLGAGGFGQTFVARDLHRPGSPQCVVKQLHPVTNDPQVFELSRR
;
A
#
# COMPACT_ATOMS: atom_id res chain seq x y z
N MET A 1 19.19 44.46 27.54
CA MET A 1 19.61 43.04 27.42
C MET A 1 19.14 42.56 26.07
N THR A 2 20.01 42.63 25.08
CA THR A 2 19.71 42.47 23.65
C THR A 2 20.93 41.84 23.02
N HIS A 3 20.79 40.64 22.46
CA HIS A 3 21.85 40.02 21.67
C HIS A 3 21.35 39.75 20.25
N LYS A 4 21.82 40.61 19.33
CA LYS A 4 22.15 40.28 17.94
C LYS A 4 23.44 39.45 17.94
N TYR A 5 23.62 38.57 16.96
CA TYR A 5 24.94 38.28 16.41
C TYR A 5 24.86 38.01 14.90
N GLN A 6 25.73 38.71 14.18
CA GLN A 6 25.99 38.64 12.75
C GLN A 6 27.04 37.58 12.44
N ASP A 7 26.86 37.01 11.25
CA ASP A 7 27.82 36.63 10.20
C ASP A 7 29.34 36.81 10.41
N LYS A 8 30.11 35.83 9.92
CA LYS A 8 31.46 36.01 9.36
C LYS A 8 31.96 34.74 8.64
N THR A 9 32.21 34.90 7.35
CA THR A 9 33.02 34.06 6.46
C THR A 9 34.47 34.57 6.45
N GLU A 10 35.48 33.69 6.37
CA GLU A 10 36.67 33.86 5.51
C GLU A 10 37.62 32.63 5.52
N LEU A 11 37.90 32.15 4.29
CA LEU A 11 39.18 31.70 3.70
C LEU A 11 40.09 30.70 4.44
N LEU A 12 40.32 29.54 3.80
CA LEU A 12 41.69 29.08 3.52
C LEU A 12 41.73 28.14 2.29
N ASN A 13 42.51 28.55 1.29
CA ASN A 13 42.93 27.79 0.12
C ASN A 13 44.15 26.92 0.46
N THR A 14 44.20 25.66 0.01
CA THR A 14 45.47 24.98 -0.37
C THR A 14 45.24 23.96 -1.48
N ASP A 15 46.11 24.05 -2.48
CA ASP A 15 46.14 23.35 -3.76
C ASP A 15 46.71 21.91 -3.72
N THR A 16 46.49 21.21 -4.84
CA THR A 16 47.26 20.10 -5.50
C THR A 16 47.06 18.63 -5.04
N PRO A 17 47.23 17.62 -5.95
CA PRO A 17 46.69 17.49 -7.31
C PRO A 17 46.07 16.11 -7.63
N THR A 18 45.25 16.11 -8.67
CA THR A 18 44.58 14.97 -9.32
C THR A 18 45.56 14.04 -10.06
N ARG A 19 45.44 12.72 -9.85
CA ARG A 19 46.06 11.68 -10.69
C ARG A 19 44.97 10.79 -11.33
N LEU A 20 45.10 10.66 -12.63
CA LEU A 20 44.19 10.06 -13.61
C LEU A 20 44.20 8.52 -13.67
N LEU A 21 43.02 7.97 -14.03
CA LEU A 21 42.73 6.72 -14.80
C LEU A 21 42.78 5.35 -14.09
N PRO A 22 42.15 4.26 -14.63
CA PRO A 22 41.39 4.17 -15.90
C PRO A 22 40.02 3.45 -15.86
N GLN A 23 39.25 3.71 -16.92
CA GLN A 23 38.16 2.90 -17.46
C GLN A 23 38.59 1.46 -17.79
N LYS A 24 37.69 0.49 -17.60
CA LYS A 24 37.81 -0.85 -18.17
C LYS A 24 36.80 -1.04 -19.30
N THR A 25 37.32 -1.11 -20.52
CA THR A 25 36.70 -1.75 -21.69
C THR A 25 37.29 -3.16 -21.89
N ASN A 26 36.55 -3.97 -22.66
CA ASN A 26 36.94 -5.15 -23.47
C ASN A 26 36.01 -6.34 -23.18
N ALA A 27 35.02 -6.62 -24.03
CA ALA A 27 35.14 -7.28 -25.34
C ALA A 27 35.54 -8.77 -25.23
N LYS A 28 34.67 -9.66 -25.73
CA LYS A 28 34.92 -11.09 -25.91
C LYS A 28 34.57 -11.49 -27.36
N PRO A 29 35.41 -12.25 -28.08
CA PRO A 29 35.31 -12.46 -29.54
C PRO A 29 34.55 -13.76 -29.94
N PRO A 30 34.34 -14.03 -31.26
CA PRO A 30 33.36 -14.99 -31.77
C PRO A 30 33.91 -16.32 -32.30
N GLY A 31 33.02 -17.32 -32.43
CA GLY A 31 33.01 -18.33 -33.51
C GLY A 31 33.59 -19.74 -33.24
N ARG A 32 32.74 -20.77 -33.24
CA ARG A 32 32.81 -21.91 -34.20
C ARG A 32 31.68 -22.95 -34.03
N GLN A 33 31.18 -23.39 -35.17
CA GLN A 33 30.22 -24.46 -35.44
C GLN A 33 30.80 -25.87 -35.15
N LYS A 34 29.94 -26.84 -34.77
CA LYS A 34 29.46 -27.97 -35.60
C LYS A 34 28.95 -29.16 -34.75
N GLU A 35 27.93 -29.83 -35.32
CA GLU A 35 27.54 -31.25 -35.14
C GLU A 35 26.96 -31.65 -33.76
N GLY A 36 25.79 -32.28 -33.62
CA GLY A 36 24.97 -33.07 -34.53
C GLY A 36 24.61 -34.37 -33.81
N LYS A 37 23.33 -34.58 -33.47
CA LYS A 37 22.63 -35.88 -33.52
C LYS A 37 21.20 -35.80 -32.95
N ARG A 38 20.24 -35.84 -33.88
CA ARG A 38 18.88 -36.39 -33.73
C ARG A 38 18.96 -37.90 -33.43
N LYS A 39 18.00 -38.40 -32.63
CA LYS A 39 17.31 -39.71 -32.71
C LYS A 39 16.19 -39.67 -31.66
N SER A 40 14.92 -39.39 -31.96
CA SER A 40 13.90 -40.25 -32.60
C SER A 40 13.91 -41.71 -32.15
N ARG A 41 12.90 -42.12 -31.36
CA ARG A 41 12.35 -43.48 -31.40
C ARG A 41 10.92 -43.54 -30.84
N GLN A 42 9.97 -43.60 -31.78
CA GLN A 42 8.72 -44.38 -31.80
C GLN A 42 8.84 -45.68 -30.97
N LYS A 43 7.91 -46.04 -30.07
CA LYS A 43 6.53 -46.55 -30.27
C LYS A 43 6.42 -47.72 -31.26
N ASP A 44 6.46 -48.92 -30.70
CA ASP A 44 5.75 -50.16 -31.09
C ASP A 44 5.26 -50.76 -29.73
N GLY A 45 4.07 -51.29 -29.51
CA GLY A 45 3.09 -51.86 -30.42
C GLY A 45 3.05 -53.37 -30.25
N GLN A 46 2.31 -53.91 -29.25
CA GLN A 46 1.68 -55.23 -29.39
C GLN A 46 0.56 -55.49 -28.38
N GLN A 47 -0.65 -55.56 -28.93
CA GLN A 47 -1.85 -56.17 -28.36
C GLN A 47 -1.76 -57.70 -28.43
N ARG A 48 -2.39 -58.40 -27.48
CA ARG A 48 -3.03 -59.71 -27.72
C ARG A 48 -4.38 -59.75 -27.03
N ASN A 49 -5.43 -59.88 -27.85
CA ASN A 49 -6.82 -60.15 -27.52
C ASN A 49 -7.13 -61.63 -27.79
N ARG A 50 -8.01 -62.23 -26.98
CA ARG A 50 -9.06 -63.24 -27.32
C ARG A 50 -9.71 -63.68 -26.01
N GLN A 51 -10.92 -63.21 -25.66
CA GLN A 51 -12.25 -63.74 -26.05
C GLN A 51 -12.40 -65.25 -25.88
N GLU A 52 -13.34 -65.67 -25.04
CA GLU A 52 -14.54 -66.39 -25.50
C GLU A 52 -15.63 -66.46 -24.41
N GLN A 53 -16.86 -66.13 -24.82
CA GLN A 53 -18.12 -66.36 -24.10
C GLN A 53 -18.63 -67.78 -24.41
N LYS A 54 -19.33 -68.41 -23.46
CA LYS A 54 -20.35 -69.40 -23.82
C LYS A 54 -21.45 -69.47 -22.76
N ILE A 55 -22.67 -69.17 -23.21
CA ILE A 55 -23.95 -69.36 -22.52
C ILE A 55 -24.56 -70.65 -23.06
N THR A 56 -25.03 -71.55 -22.18
CA THR A 56 -26.09 -72.52 -22.53
C THR A 56 -26.87 -73.00 -21.30
N ARG A 57 -28.16 -72.61 -21.28
CA ARG A 57 -29.41 -73.30 -20.88
C ARG A 57 -29.48 -74.33 -19.71
N SER A 58 -30.48 -74.07 -18.85
CA SER A 58 -31.26 -74.87 -17.88
C SER A 58 -31.76 -76.25 -18.40
N PRO A 59 -32.48 -77.16 -17.65
CA PRO A 59 -33.34 -76.91 -16.46
C PRO A 59 -33.55 -78.09 -15.42
N ILE A 60 -34.45 -77.83 -14.44
CA ILE A 60 -35.32 -78.74 -13.61
C ILE A 60 -34.69 -79.64 -12.52
N THR A 61 -35.07 -79.46 -11.23
CA THR A 61 -36.02 -80.30 -10.42
C THR A 61 -35.89 -80.11 -8.89
N SER A 62 -37.06 -80.11 -8.24
CA SER A 62 -37.40 -80.57 -6.87
C SER A 62 -36.93 -79.82 -5.61
N SER A 63 -37.90 -79.16 -4.97
CA SER A 63 -38.12 -79.11 -3.50
C SER A 63 -38.53 -80.52 -2.99
N PRO A 64 -38.57 -80.89 -1.67
CA PRO A 64 -38.76 -80.01 -0.51
C PRO A 64 -38.04 -80.38 0.82
N GLY A 65 -38.12 -79.45 1.78
CA GLY A 65 -38.30 -79.79 3.20
C GLY A 65 -37.05 -79.91 4.07
N GLY A 66 -36.85 -78.94 4.98
CA GLY A 66 -35.90 -79.09 6.08
C GLY A 66 -35.77 -77.84 6.96
N ARG A 67 -36.66 -77.69 7.95
CA ARG A 67 -36.49 -76.74 9.05
C ARG A 67 -35.29 -77.17 9.92
N SER A 68 -34.24 -76.35 10.04
CA SER A 68 -33.46 -76.28 11.28
C SER A 68 -32.70 -74.95 11.45
N ARG A 69 -32.91 -74.32 12.61
CA ARG A 69 -32.06 -73.37 13.36
C ARG A 69 -31.33 -72.26 12.59
N PHE A 70 -31.94 -71.07 12.56
CA PHE A 70 -31.22 -69.81 12.47
C PHE A 70 -30.53 -69.49 13.81
N ARG A 71 -29.19 -69.34 13.79
CA ARG A 71 -28.42 -68.59 14.79
C ARG A 71 -28.34 -67.12 14.33
N PRO A 72 -28.38 -66.12 15.23
CA PRO A 72 -28.16 -64.73 14.86
C PRO A 72 -26.66 -64.48 14.71
N THR A 73 -26.23 -63.80 13.65
CA THR A 73 -24.90 -63.18 13.60
C THR A 73 -25.10 -61.69 13.41
N TYR A 74 -24.64 -60.95 14.42
CA TYR A 74 -24.73 -59.51 14.57
C TYR A 74 -24.05 -58.78 13.41
N LEU A 75 -24.78 -57.88 12.75
CA LEU A 75 -24.22 -56.71 12.07
C LEU A 75 -23.84 -55.69 13.14
N SER A 76 -22.58 -55.68 13.57
CA SER A 76 -22.05 -54.59 14.40
C SER A 76 -21.44 -53.51 13.52
N SER A 77 -22.20 -52.44 13.32
CA SER A 77 -21.79 -51.03 13.35
C SER A 77 -20.32 -50.71 12.99
N LEU A 78 -20.11 -50.17 11.78
CA LEU A 78 -19.03 -49.22 11.53
C LEU A 78 -19.33 -47.94 12.32
N THR A 79 -18.87 -47.88 13.56
CA THR A 79 -19.00 -46.71 14.41
C THR A 79 -18.10 -45.58 13.90
N LEU A 80 -18.60 -44.34 13.96
CA LEU A 80 -17.87 -43.10 13.62
C LEU A 80 -16.51 -42.97 14.33
N SER A 81 -16.28 -43.75 15.40
CA SER A 81 -15.00 -43.82 16.12
C SER A 81 -13.89 -44.51 15.31
N ALA A 82 -14.22 -45.50 14.47
CA ALA A 82 -13.25 -46.22 13.65
C ALA A 82 -12.75 -45.38 12.45
N LEU A 83 -13.56 -44.44 11.96
CA LEU A 83 -13.14 -43.47 10.95
C LEU A 83 -12.32 -42.32 11.58
N LYS A 84 -12.67 -41.91 12.82
CA LYS A 84 -11.90 -40.93 13.59
C LYS A 84 -10.51 -41.43 14.00
N SER A 85 -10.35 -42.73 14.29
CA SER A 85 -9.06 -43.28 14.72
C SER A 85 -8.04 -43.46 13.58
N ARG A 86 -8.49 -43.61 12.32
CA ARG A 86 -7.60 -43.71 11.15
C ARG A 86 -7.13 -42.37 10.59
N LEU A 87 -7.84 -41.28 10.86
CA LEU A 87 -7.43 -39.91 10.51
C LEU A 87 -6.52 -39.25 11.55
N TRP A 88 -6.26 -39.93 12.68
CA TRP A 88 -5.66 -39.30 13.86
C TRP A 88 -4.59 -40.16 14.56
N LEU A 89 -3.76 -40.90 13.80
CA LEU A 89 -2.63 -41.62 14.40
C LEU A 89 -1.26 -41.26 13.78
N HIS A 90 -0.44 -40.72 14.69
CA HIS A 90 1.02 -40.52 14.71
C HIS A 90 1.63 -39.18 14.27
N ASP A 91 1.61 -38.22 15.20
CA ASP A 91 2.77 -37.33 15.49
C ASP A 91 2.73 -36.85 16.96
N GLY A 92 2.99 -37.79 17.89
CA GLY A 92 2.69 -37.66 19.32
C GLY A 92 3.50 -36.66 20.15
N GLN A 93 4.36 -35.83 19.54
CA GLN A 93 5.06 -34.74 20.26
C GLN A 93 4.99 -33.37 19.54
N SER A 94 4.37 -33.28 18.35
CA SER A 94 4.25 -32.02 17.59
C SER A 94 2.89 -31.33 17.69
N GLY A 95 1.87 -32.06 18.19
CA GLY A 95 0.49 -31.59 18.31
C GLY A 95 0.28 -30.28 19.06
N PRO A 96 0.81 -30.10 20.29
CA PRO A 96 0.54 -28.88 21.06
C PRO A 96 1.18 -27.63 20.45
N LEU A 97 2.41 -27.72 19.94
CA LEU A 97 3.07 -26.57 19.29
C LEU A 97 2.41 -26.21 17.94
N ARG A 98 1.87 -27.18 17.20
CA ARG A 98 1.05 -26.88 16.01
C ARG A 98 -0.25 -26.17 16.38
N ARG A 99 -0.89 -26.58 17.48
CA ARG A 99 -2.08 -25.89 18.01
C ARG A 99 -1.76 -24.46 18.44
N MET A 100 -0.57 -24.21 19.01
CA MET A 100 -0.11 -22.84 19.29
C MET A 100 0.05 -22.00 18.01
N GLY A 101 0.61 -22.57 16.93
CA GLY A 101 0.70 -21.89 15.64
C GLY A 101 -0.67 -21.54 15.04
N HIS A 102 -1.63 -22.48 15.09
CA HIS A 102 -3.01 -22.22 14.70
C HIS A 102 -3.71 -21.19 15.61
N GLY A 103 -3.42 -21.19 16.91
CA GLY A 103 -3.92 -20.20 17.85
C GLY A 103 -3.41 -18.80 17.54
N ALA A 104 -2.10 -18.65 17.31
CA ALA A 104 -1.49 -17.41 16.86
C ALA A 104 -2.11 -16.93 15.54
N MET A 105 -2.35 -17.85 14.61
CA MET A 105 -3.01 -17.55 13.34
C MET A 105 -4.42 -16.98 13.53
N LEU A 106 -5.24 -17.62 14.36
CA LEU A 106 -6.61 -17.17 14.65
C LEU A 106 -6.61 -15.79 15.30
N VAL A 107 -5.74 -15.56 16.29
CA VAL A 107 -5.62 -14.26 16.97
C VAL A 107 -5.22 -13.16 15.99
N SER A 108 -4.19 -13.39 15.16
CA SER A 108 -3.77 -12.40 14.16
C SER A 108 -4.86 -12.11 13.13
N ALA A 109 -5.57 -13.13 12.64
CA ALA A 109 -6.63 -12.95 11.65
C ALA A 109 -7.85 -12.19 12.22
N ILE A 110 -8.27 -12.51 13.45
CA ILE A 110 -9.37 -11.81 14.15
C ILE A 110 -8.97 -10.36 14.44
N ALA A 111 -7.76 -10.13 14.96
CA ALA A 111 -7.28 -8.79 15.24
C ALA A 111 -7.23 -7.94 13.96
N ALA A 112 -6.68 -8.47 12.88
CA ALA A 112 -6.62 -7.82 11.57
C ALA A 112 -8.02 -7.49 11.03
N ALA A 113 -8.95 -8.45 11.08
CA ALA A 113 -10.32 -8.25 10.67
C ALA A 113 -11.02 -7.17 11.51
N GLY A 114 -10.81 -7.15 12.82
CA GLY A 114 -11.38 -6.18 13.74
C GLY A 114 -10.89 -4.76 13.47
N VAL A 115 -9.59 -4.54 13.34
CA VAL A 115 -9.04 -3.19 13.08
C VAL A 115 -9.47 -2.66 11.70
N THR A 116 -9.64 -3.54 10.71
CA THR A 116 -10.19 -3.16 9.40
C THR A 116 -11.70 -2.87 9.45
N ALA A 117 -12.49 -3.68 10.17
CA ALA A 117 -13.94 -3.52 10.27
C ALA A 117 -14.34 -2.25 11.03
N LEU A 118 -13.53 -1.86 12.00
CA LEU A 118 -13.73 -0.68 12.85
C LEU A 118 -13.12 0.61 12.25
N ASP A 119 -12.51 0.54 11.06
CA ASP A 119 -12.01 1.68 10.28
C ASP A 119 -11.03 2.61 11.03
N PHE A 120 -10.13 2.02 11.84
CA PHE A 120 -9.15 2.76 12.64
C PHE A 120 -8.30 3.73 11.78
N SER A 121 -8.06 4.93 12.28
CA SER A 121 -7.34 6.00 11.55
C SER A 121 -5.94 5.58 11.07
N TRP A 122 -5.15 4.90 11.91
CA TRP A 122 -3.81 4.44 11.54
C TRP A 122 -3.85 3.35 10.45
N VAL A 123 -4.92 2.55 10.38
CA VAL A 123 -5.14 1.60 9.28
C VAL A 123 -5.34 2.38 7.99
N GLN A 124 -6.21 3.40 8.01
CA GLN A 124 -6.42 4.26 6.84
C GLN A 124 -5.12 4.93 6.38
N VAL A 125 -4.27 5.40 7.30
CA VAL A 125 -2.94 5.94 6.97
C VAL A 125 -2.11 4.92 6.18
N LEU A 126 -1.96 3.69 6.68
CA LEU A 126 -1.18 2.65 5.99
C LEU A 126 -1.76 2.27 4.62
N GLU A 127 -3.08 2.21 4.50
CA GLU A 127 -3.74 1.94 3.22
C GLU A 127 -3.52 3.10 2.22
N ARG A 128 -3.58 4.35 2.67
CA ARG A 128 -3.32 5.54 1.83
C ARG A 128 -1.86 5.68 1.43
N GLU A 129 -0.92 5.34 2.32
CA GLU A 129 0.51 5.27 1.97
C GLU A 129 0.78 4.17 0.93
N SER A 130 0.12 3.01 1.05
CA SER A 130 0.22 1.94 0.05
C SER A 130 -0.29 2.39 -1.33
N GLN A 131 -1.40 3.13 -1.36
CA GLN A 131 -1.94 3.73 -2.59
C GLN A 131 -1.02 4.81 -3.17
N THR A 132 -0.44 5.65 -2.31
CA THR A 132 0.55 6.66 -2.71
C THR A 132 1.75 6.00 -3.38
N PHE A 133 2.26 4.91 -2.80
CA PHE A 133 3.31 4.10 -3.41
C PHE A 133 2.92 3.55 -4.79
N PHE A 134 1.66 3.17 -5.00
CA PHE A 134 1.18 2.69 -6.30
C PHE A 134 1.22 3.79 -7.37
N PHE A 135 0.77 5.01 -7.05
CA PHE A 135 0.87 6.16 -7.96
C PHE A 135 2.34 6.47 -8.31
N GLN A 136 3.20 6.54 -7.31
CA GLN A 136 4.64 6.79 -7.51
C GLN A 136 5.30 5.69 -8.35
N ARG A 137 4.90 4.43 -8.15
CA ARG A 137 5.43 3.31 -8.93
C ARG A 137 4.93 3.30 -10.37
N ARG A 138 3.67 3.69 -10.60
CA ARG A 138 3.07 3.82 -11.93
C ARG A 138 3.73 4.96 -12.71
N GLY A 139 4.05 6.07 -12.04
CA GLY A 139 4.61 7.26 -12.67
C GLY A 139 3.57 8.07 -13.44
N THR A 140 4.08 8.88 -14.37
CA THR A 140 3.30 9.77 -15.24
C THR A 140 2.48 9.00 -16.28
N VAL A 141 1.26 9.47 -16.48
CA VAL A 141 0.32 9.01 -17.51
C VAL A 141 -0.16 10.26 -18.23
N LEU A 142 -0.25 10.21 -19.56
CA LEU A 142 -0.72 11.34 -20.35
C LEU A 142 -2.19 11.67 -19.99
N PRO A 143 -2.50 12.92 -19.60
CA PRO A 143 -3.87 13.36 -19.39
C PRO A 143 -4.58 13.61 -20.72
N PRO A 144 -5.93 13.77 -20.69
CA PRO A 144 -6.65 14.19 -21.87
C PRO A 144 -6.20 15.60 -22.28
N GLN A 145 -5.91 15.79 -23.56
CA GLN A 145 -5.34 17.04 -24.08
C GLN A 145 -6.34 18.20 -24.12
N ASN A 146 -7.60 17.99 -23.76
CA ASN A 146 -8.64 19.02 -23.81
C ASN A 146 -8.75 19.84 -22.51
N ILE A 147 -7.71 19.83 -21.66
CA ILE A 147 -7.65 20.62 -20.43
C ILE A 147 -6.37 21.46 -20.48
N VAL A 148 -6.50 22.76 -20.30
CA VAL A 148 -5.39 23.72 -20.23
C VAL A 148 -5.49 24.48 -18.91
N ILE A 149 -4.35 24.63 -18.23
CA ILE A 149 -4.24 25.43 -17.01
C ILE A 149 -3.66 26.78 -17.40
N VAL A 150 -4.41 27.84 -17.16
CA VAL A 150 -3.92 29.21 -17.22
C VAL A 150 -3.45 29.58 -15.82
N GLU A 151 -2.15 29.70 -15.66
CA GLU A 151 -1.56 29.85 -14.35
C GLU A 151 -1.37 31.30 -13.93
N MET A 152 -1.77 31.61 -12.70
CA MET A 152 -1.40 32.84 -12.01
C MET A 152 -0.04 32.58 -11.33
N ASP A 153 1.00 32.60 -12.15
CA ASP A 153 2.37 32.29 -11.80
C ASP A 153 3.18 33.54 -11.38
N GLU A 154 4.41 33.32 -10.96
CA GLU A 154 5.38 34.36 -10.62
C GLU A 154 5.66 35.29 -11.80
N ALA A 155 5.62 34.78 -13.03
CA ALA A 155 5.76 35.62 -14.23
C ALA A 155 4.57 36.59 -14.35
N SER A 156 3.34 36.13 -14.13
CA SER A 156 2.14 36.98 -14.15
C SER A 156 2.16 38.03 -13.04
N LEU A 157 2.59 37.66 -11.82
CA LEU A 157 2.71 38.59 -10.69
C LEU A 157 3.79 39.67 -10.92
N SER A 158 4.85 39.32 -11.65
CA SER A 158 5.97 40.23 -11.94
C SER A 158 5.91 40.85 -13.33
N ALA A 159 4.95 40.48 -14.18
CA ALA A 159 4.88 40.88 -15.58
C ALA A 159 4.91 42.40 -15.74
N PHE A 160 4.08 43.11 -14.96
CA PHE A 160 4.07 44.56 -14.99
C PHE A 160 5.34 45.17 -14.39
N ALA A 161 5.86 44.62 -13.29
CA ALA A 161 7.09 45.12 -12.68
C ALA A 161 8.30 44.97 -13.63
N ALA A 162 8.40 43.84 -14.34
CA ALA A 162 9.39 43.60 -15.37
C ALA A 162 9.22 44.54 -16.58
N ALA A 163 7.96 44.92 -16.86
CA ALA A 163 7.60 45.89 -17.88
C ALA A 163 7.65 47.35 -17.42
N GLU A 164 7.91 47.65 -16.13
CA GLU A 164 7.67 48.98 -15.57
C GLU A 164 8.52 50.06 -16.26
N GLN A 165 9.79 49.74 -16.53
CA GLN A 165 10.67 50.64 -17.27
C GLN A 165 10.19 50.80 -18.73
N GLY A 166 9.81 49.69 -19.37
CA GLY A 166 9.23 49.72 -20.72
C GLY A 166 7.89 50.46 -20.80
N TYR A 167 7.08 50.47 -19.74
CA TYR A 167 5.83 51.22 -19.66
C TYR A 167 6.07 52.72 -19.57
N ARG A 168 7.16 53.15 -18.92
CA ARG A 168 7.54 54.58 -18.89
C ARG A 168 7.94 55.08 -20.28
N ASP A 169 8.57 54.23 -21.08
CA ASP A 169 9.10 54.57 -22.40
C ASP A 169 8.06 54.33 -23.52
N GLU A 170 7.27 53.26 -23.43
CA GLU A 170 6.26 52.82 -24.41
C GLU A 170 4.93 52.45 -23.69
N PRO A 171 4.19 53.43 -23.13
CA PRO A 171 3.03 53.16 -22.28
C PRO A 171 1.92 52.39 -23.00
N GLU A 172 1.68 52.65 -24.29
CA GLU A 172 0.63 51.96 -25.04
C GLU A 172 0.88 50.46 -25.19
N ARG A 173 2.14 50.02 -25.23
CA ARG A 173 2.50 48.61 -25.38
C ARG A 173 2.14 47.79 -24.14
N TYR A 174 2.36 48.37 -22.96
CA TYR A 174 2.20 47.67 -21.69
C TYR A 174 0.88 48.02 -20.97
N LEU A 175 0.08 48.91 -21.55
CA LEU A 175 -1.26 49.24 -21.08
C LEU A 175 -2.14 48.00 -20.82
N PRO A 176 -2.11 46.93 -21.66
CA PRO A 176 -2.88 45.72 -21.40
C PRO A 176 -2.48 44.95 -20.13
N LEU A 177 -1.27 45.17 -19.60
CA LEU A 177 -0.78 44.50 -18.38
C LEU A 177 -1.06 45.30 -17.10
N VAL A 178 -1.52 46.55 -17.22
CA VAL A 178 -1.89 47.39 -16.06
C VAL A 178 -2.91 46.72 -15.13
N PRO A 179 -3.95 45.99 -15.63
CA PRO A 179 -4.91 45.32 -14.76
C PRO A 179 -4.32 44.28 -13.79
N ILE A 180 -3.13 43.74 -14.09
CA ILE A 180 -2.41 42.78 -13.23
C ILE A 180 -1.17 43.39 -12.56
N ALA A 181 -1.04 44.72 -12.57
CA ALA A 181 0.13 45.42 -12.04
C ALA A 181 0.35 45.22 -10.53
N GLN A 182 -0.72 45.07 -9.78
CA GLN A 182 -0.68 44.91 -8.33
C GLN A 182 -1.73 43.90 -7.88
N TRP A 183 -1.35 43.03 -6.94
CA TRP A 183 -2.29 42.15 -6.26
C TRP A 183 -3.06 42.90 -5.15
N PRO A 184 -4.38 42.71 -4.99
CA PRO A 184 -5.29 41.92 -5.84
C PRO A 184 -5.49 42.51 -7.24
N TRP A 185 -5.48 41.64 -8.26
CA TRP A 185 -5.68 42.04 -9.66
C TRP A 185 -7.08 42.61 -9.92
N GLN A 186 -7.16 43.53 -10.87
CA GLN A 186 -8.41 44.14 -11.33
C GLN A 186 -9.34 43.08 -11.94
N ARG A 187 -10.65 43.20 -11.70
CA ARG A 187 -11.70 42.34 -12.28
C ARG A 187 -11.74 42.42 -13.80
N SER A 188 -11.44 43.59 -14.36
CA SER A 188 -11.24 43.79 -15.79
C SER A 188 -10.19 42.85 -16.40
N ALA A 189 -9.14 42.45 -15.66
CA ALA A 189 -8.17 41.46 -16.11
C ALA A 189 -8.82 40.09 -16.37
N TYR A 190 -9.61 39.62 -15.40
CA TYR A 190 -10.36 38.37 -15.51
C TYR A 190 -11.44 38.47 -16.60
N GLY A 191 -12.09 39.63 -16.76
CA GLY A 191 -13.03 39.89 -17.83
C GLY A 191 -12.39 39.74 -19.22
N ILE A 192 -11.27 40.44 -19.46
CA ILE A 192 -10.53 40.37 -20.72
C ILE A 192 -10.07 38.93 -21.00
N ALA A 193 -9.49 38.25 -20.01
CA ALA A 193 -9.02 36.87 -20.18
C ALA A 193 -10.18 35.92 -20.49
N THR A 194 -11.28 36.00 -19.74
CA THR A 194 -12.47 35.16 -19.92
C THR A 194 -13.10 35.38 -21.29
N ASP A 195 -13.29 36.63 -21.69
CA ASP A 195 -13.84 36.99 -23.01
C ASP A 195 -12.98 36.43 -24.15
N ARG A 196 -11.66 36.65 -24.07
CA ARG A 196 -10.68 36.14 -25.03
C ARG A 196 -10.73 34.62 -25.17
N LEU A 197 -10.75 33.90 -24.04
CA LEU A 197 -10.79 32.43 -24.02
C LEU A 197 -12.09 31.88 -24.61
N ILE A 198 -13.24 32.47 -24.26
CA ILE A 198 -14.55 32.08 -24.80
C ILE A 198 -14.61 32.33 -26.30
N GLN A 199 -14.19 33.51 -26.77
CA GLN A 199 -14.14 33.83 -28.20
C GLN A 199 -13.17 32.93 -28.97
N ALA A 200 -12.11 32.43 -28.32
CA ALA A 200 -11.17 31.46 -28.89
C ALA A 200 -11.70 30.02 -28.91
N GLY A 201 -12.96 29.78 -28.50
CA GLY A 201 -13.62 28.49 -28.58
C GLY A 201 -13.41 27.59 -27.36
N ALA A 202 -13.02 28.15 -26.20
CA ALA A 202 -13.01 27.40 -24.95
C ALA A 202 -14.43 26.92 -24.61
N LYS A 203 -14.57 25.66 -24.18
CA LYS A 203 -15.88 25.08 -23.80
C LYS A 203 -16.39 25.60 -22.47
N VAL A 204 -15.47 25.90 -21.57
CA VAL A 204 -15.74 26.44 -20.25
C VAL A 204 -14.47 27.11 -19.74
N VAL A 205 -14.64 28.24 -19.06
CA VAL A 205 -13.57 28.95 -18.35
C VAL A 205 -13.88 28.87 -16.86
N ALA A 206 -13.11 28.07 -16.13
CA ALA A 206 -13.28 27.89 -14.69
C ALA A 206 -12.21 28.67 -13.95
N VAL A 207 -12.62 29.63 -13.11
CA VAL A 207 -11.74 30.54 -12.39
C VAL A 207 -11.68 30.11 -10.92
N ASP A 208 -10.55 29.53 -10.54
CA ASP A 208 -10.18 29.11 -9.20
C ASP A 208 -9.67 30.29 -8.35
N VAL A 209 -10.46 31.36 -8.31
CA VAL A 209 -10.24 32.55 -7.49
C VAL A 209 -11.58 32.95 -6.91
N ILE A 210 -11.62 33.06 -5.58
CA ILE A 210 -12.84 33.46 -4.88
C ILE A 210 -12.97 34.98 -4.94
N ILE A 211 -14.09 35.46 -5.47
CA ILE A 211 -14.40 36.88 -5.66
C ILE A 211 -15.59 37.24 -4.78
N ASP A 212 -15.38 37.31 -3.46
CA ASP A 212 -16.46 37.47 -2.46
C ASP A 212 -16.62 38.92 -1.96
N GLN A 213 -15.69 39.80 -2.33
CA GLN A 213 -15.68 41.22 -1.96
C GLN A 213 -15.66 42.13 -3.19
N PRO A 214 -16.32 43.31 -3.13
CA PRO A 214 -16.26 44.32 -4.18
C PRO A 214 -14.82 44.71 -4.53
N SER A 215 -14.58 45.10 -5.78
CA SER A 215 -13.26 45.52 -6.23
C SER A 215 -12.77 46.74 -5.47
N THR A 216 -11.50 46.71 -5.05
CA THR A 216 -10.81 47.87 -4.47
C THR A 216 -10.56 48.98 -5.48
N TRP A 217 -10.76 48.72 -6.77
CA TRP A 217 -10.56 49.67 -7.87
C TRP A 217 -11.84 50.44 -8.23
N GLY A 218 -12.97 50.12 -7.59
CA GLY A 218 -14.26 50.77 -7.75
C GLY A 218 -15.26 49.96 -8.59
N ASP A 219 -16.52 50.35 -8.55
CA ASP A 219 -17.66 49.60 -9.13
C ASP A 219 -17.53 49.32 -10.64
N TRP A 220 -16.81 50.19 -11.38
CA TRP A 220 -16.58 50.00 -12.82
C TRP A 220 -15.79 48.73 -13.13
N ASP A 221 -14.91 48.32 -12.21
CA ASP A 221 -14.05 47.15 -12.39
C ASP A 221 -14.87 45.87 -12.23
N ASP A 222 -15.69 45.77 -11.17
CA ASP A 222 -16.66 44.67 -11.01
C ASP A 222 -17.62 44.60 -12.21
N LEU A 223 -18.09 45.76 -12.70
CA LEU A 223 -18.95 45.84 -13.88
C LEU A 223 -18.27 45.29 -15.15
N ALA A 224 -16.95 45.46 -15.31
CA ALA A 224 -16.22 44.95 -16.47
C ALA A 224 -16.26 43.41 -16.56
N LEU A 225 -16.05 42.73 -15.42
CA LEU A 225 -16.20 41.27 -15.36
C LEU A 225 -17.68 40.88 -15.51
N GLN A 226 -18.58 41.60 -14.85
CA GLN A 226 -20.02 41.34 -14.94
C GLN A 226 -20.54 41.37 -16.38
N GLN A 227 -20.15 42.37 -17.17
CA GLN A 227 -20.54 42.51 -18.58
C GLN A 227 -20.05 41.33 -19.42
N THR A 228 -18.83 40.84 -19.17
CA THR A 228 -18.27 39.67 -19.86
C THR A 228 -19.12 38.42 -19.59
N LEU A 229 -19.48 38.21 -18.33
CA LEU A 229 -20.29 37.07 -17.90
C LEU A 229 -21.71 37.13 -18.49
N GLN A 230 -22.31 38.32 -18.54
CA GLN A 230 -23.63 38.54 -19.16
C GLN A 230 -23.67 38.22 -20.65
N GLN A 231 -22.55 38.42 -21.37
CA GLN A 231 -22.47 38.13 -22.80
C GLN A 231 -22.35 36.63 -23.09
N SER A 232 -21.86 35.84 -22.13
CA SER A 232 -21.63 34.39 -22.28
C SER A 232 -22.13 33.61 -21.06
N PRO A 233 -23.44 33.67 -20.75
CA PRO A 233 -24.00 33.06 -19.55
C PRO A 233 -23.79 31.54 -19.55
N GLY A 234 -23.43 30.99 -18.41
CA GLY A 234 -23.23 29.55 -18.22
C GLY A 234 -21.94 28.97 -18.80
N GLN A 235 -21.04 29.80 -19.35
CA GLN A 235 -19.72 29.34 -19.86
C GLN A 235 -18.56 29.58 -18.88
N ALA A 236 -18.81 30.30 -17.78
CA ALA A 236 -17.84 30.55 -16.74
C ALA A 236 -18.25 29.89 -15.42
N VAL A 237 -17.26 29.35 -14.70
CA VAL A 237 -17.42 28.83 -13.33
C VAL A 237 -16.53 29.62 -12.39
N LEU A 238 -17.08 30.12 -11.30
CA LEU A 238 -16.34 30.80 -10.25
C LEU A 238 -16.20 29.90 -9.02
N ALA A 239 -15.05 30.00 -8.35
CA ALA A 239 -14.80 29.26 -7.12
C ALA A 239 -15.63 29.82 -5.96
N SER A 240 -16.26 28.90 -5.22
CA SER A 240 -16.74 29.12 -3.85
C SER A 240 -15.95 28.26 -2.89
N SER A 241 -16.04 28.55 -1.60
CA SER A 241 -15.46 27.68 -0.58
C SER A 241 -16.33 27.62 0.66
N PHE A 242 -15.99 26.69 1.54
CA PHE A 242 -16.53 26.62 2.87
C PHE A 242 -15.43 26.76 3.90
N ASN A 243 -15.72 27.55 4.93
CA ASN A 243 -14.90 27.70 6.11
C ASN A 243 -15.59 27.09 7.32
N HIS A 244 -14.78 26.53 8.22
CA HIS A 244 -15.24 26.18 9.55
C HIS A 244 -15.07 27.41 10.44
N GLU A 245 -16.18 28.03 10.81
CA GLU A 245 -16.19 29.05 11.85
C GLU A 245 -16.45 28.36 13.19
N GLN A 246 -15.46 28.40 14.08
CA GLN A 246 -15.61 27.84 15.41
C GLN A 246 -16.32 28.87 16.29
N GLN A 247 -17.58 28.60 16.66
CA GLN A 247 -18.34 29.41 17.61
C GLN A 247 -18.42 28.70 18.97
N ASP A 248 -18.72 29.45 20.03
CA ASP A 248 -18.80 28.95 21.41
C ASP A 248 -19.85 27.83 21.61
N THR A 249 -20.80 27.70 20.68
CA THR A 249 -21.90 26.72 20.69
C THR A 249 -21.69 25.55 19.73
N GLY A 250 -20.59 25.51 18.98
CA GLY A 250 -20.28 24.49 17.97
C GLY A 250 -19.62 25.08 16.72
N GLY A 251 -19.11 24.23 15.83
CA GLY A 251 -18.60 24.66 14.52
C GLY A 251 -19.76 24.97 13.58
N LEU A 252 -19.76 26.15 12.96
CA LEU A 252 -20.66 26.49 11.87
C LEU A 252 -19.90 26.38 10.54
N LEU A 253 -20.52 25.71 9.57
CA LEU A 253 -20.04 25.73 8.19
C LEU A 253 -20.53 27.01 7.53
N SER A 254 -19.62 27.96 7.27
CA SER A 254 -19.93 29.21 6.57
C SER A 254 -19.43 29.11 5.14
N GLY A 255 -20.33 29.32 4.18
CA GLY A 255 -20.00 29.27 2.77
C GLY A 255 -19.61 30.65 2.25
N ILE A 256 -18.51 30.74 1.52
CA ILE A 256 -18.03 31.94 0.84
C ILE A 256 -18.39 31.81 -0.63
N HIS A 257 -19.20 32.75 -1.12
CA HIS A 257 -19.63 32.81 -2.51
C HIS A 257 -18.92 33.91 -3.29
N PRO A 258 -18.83 33.76 -4.61
CA PRO A 258 -18.66 34.90 -5.49
C PRO A 258 -19.74 35.96 -5.22
N LEU A 259 -19.42 37.22 -5.49
CA LEU A 259 -20.36 38.34 -5.46
C LEU A 259 -21.62 37.98 -6.24
N SER A 260 -22.79 38.24 -5.65
CA SER A 260 -24.08 37.92 -6.27
C SER A 260 -24.23 38.58 -7.64
N SER A 261 -23.68 39.79 -7.83
CA SER A 261 -23.67 40.49 -9.11
C SER A 261 -23.02 39.69 -10.25
N LEU A 262 -22.05 38.82 -9.95
CA LEU A 262 -21.37 37.97 -10.91
C LEU A 262 -22.17 36.69 -11.21
N THR A 263 -22.79 36.09 -10.20
CA THR A 263 -23.68 34.93 -10.39
C THR A 263 -24.97 35.33 -11.11
N ASP A 264 -25.54 36.49 -10.78
CA ASP A 264 -26.71 37.08 -11.44
C ASP A 264 -26.41 37.44 -12.91
N ALA A 265 -25.14 37.70 -13.22
CA ALA A 265 -24.65 37.89 -14.57
C ALA A 265 -24.49 36.60 -15.38
N GLY A 266 -24.76 35.44 -14.79
CA GLY A 266 -24.74 34.14 -15.48
C GLY A 266 -23.48 33.31 -15.22
N ALA A 267 -22.61 33.70 -14.28
CA ALA A 267 -21.55 32.81 -13.81
C ALA A 267 -22.14 31.69 -12.95
N MET A 268 -21.71 30.45 -13.21
CA MET A 268 -21.99 29.35 -12.30
C MET A 268 -20.99 29.38 -11.14
N SER A 269 -21.38 28.85 -9.99
CA SER A 269 -20.49 28.74 -8.81
C SER A 269 -20.29 27.27 -8.45
N GLY A 270 -19.14 26.93 -7.87
CA GLY A 270 -18.93 25.61 -7.29
C GLY A 270 -17.79 25.57 -6.28
N TYR A 271 -17.93 24.73 -5.25
CA TYR A 271 -16.98 24.75 -4.13
C TYR A 271 -15.67 24.01 -4.43
N ILE A 272 -14.57 24.54 -3.91
CA ILE A 272 -13.21 24.03 -4.17
C ILE A 272 -12.67 23.10 -3.06
N ASN A 273 -13.39 22.95 -1.95
CA ASN A 273 -12.94 22.13 -0.82
C ASN A 273 -12.75 20.65 -1.17
N TYR A 274 -11.63 20.06 -0.73
CA TYR A 274 -11.34 18.63 -0.84
C TYR A 274 -11.21 17.95 0.53
N PRO A 275 -11.58 16.67 0.64
CA PRO A 275 -11.34 15.92 1.86
C PRO A 275 -9.85 15.61 2.01
N VAL A 276 -9.27 16.07 3.11
CA VAL A 276 -7.90 15.71 3.52
C VAL A 276 -7.97 14.38 4.27
N GLU A 277 -7.35 13.33 3.71
CA GLU A 277 -7.34 12.00 4.32
C GLU A 277 -6.41 11.95 5.55
N PRO A 278 -6.47 10.91 6.40
CA PRO A 278 -5.66 10.82 7.62
C PRO A 278 -4.14 10.93 7.43
N ASN A 279 -3.63 10.67 6.21
CA ASN A 279 -2.22 10.87 5.86
C ASN A 279 -1.88 12.29 5.35
N GLY A 280 -2.81 13.23 5.51
CA GLY A 280 -2.66 14.64 5.15
C GLY A 280 -2.67 14.90 3.64
N ARG A 281 -3.21 14.01 2.82
CA ARG A 281 -3.22 14.12 1.36
C ARG A 281 -4.62 14.03 0.77
N ILE A 282 -4.82 14.70 -0.36
CA ILE A 282 -6.03 14.58 -1.18
C ILE A 282 -5.96 13.30 -2.02
N HIS A 283 -6.99 12.47 -1.89
CA HIS A 283 -7.17 11.27 -2.73
C HIS A 283 -8.56 11.20 -3.36
N ARG A 284 -9.57 11.81 -2.74
CA ARG A 284 -10.97 11.74 -3.15
C ARG A 284 -11.42 13.04 -3.79
N PHE A 285 -12.50 12.96 -4.55
CA PHE A 285 -13.10 14.12 -5.22
C PHE A 285 -13.63 15.17 -4.23
N SER A 286 -13.66 16.43 -4.67
CA SER A 286 -14.23 17.55 -3.92
C SER A 286 -15.69 17.32 -3.54
N ARG A 287 -16.51 16.72 -4.43
CA ARG A 287 -17.92 16.37 -4.13
C ARG A 287 -18.11 15.56 -2.85
N THR A 288 -17.09 14.79 -2.46
CA THR A 288 -17.12 13.92 -1.28
C THR A 288 -16.93 14.71 0.01
N TRP A 289 -16.31 15.89 -0.06
CA TRP A 289 -16.04 16.73 1.09
C TRP A 289 -17.34 17.10 1.82
N LEU A 290 -18.32 17.67 1.11
CA LEU A 290 -19.57 18.10 1.72
C LEU A 290 -20.34 16.91 2.33
N GLN A 291 -20.31 15.76 1.65
CA GLN A 291 -20.92 14.52 2.13
C GLN A 291 -20.30 14.04 3.46
N LEU A 292 -18.99 14.18 3.61
CA LEU A 292 -18.30 13.82 4.85
C LEU A 292 -18.61 14.82 5.98
N GLN A 293 -18.75 16.10 5.67
CA GLN A 293 -19.18 17.08 6.67
C GLN A 293 -20.60 16.77 7.18
N ILE A 294 -21.54 16.48 6.27
CA ILE A 294 -22.92 16.08 6.61
C ILE A 294 -22.95 14.81 7.46
N ALA A 295 -22.16 13.81 7.09
CA ALA A 295 -22.16 12.51 7.76
C ALA A 295 -21.55 12.55 9.17
N ASN A 296 -20.63 13.48 9.42
CA ASN A 296 -19.91 13.58 10.69
C ASN A 296 -20.57 14.56 11.68
N ASP A 297 -21.34 15.54 11.20
CA ASP A 297 -21.98 16.54 12.04
C ASP A 297 -23.48 16.74 11.72
N PRO A 298 -24.37 16.27 12.61
CA PRO A 298 -25.82 16.46 12.47
C PRO A 298 -26.25 17.95 12.45
N VAL A 299 -25.50 18.86 13.07
CA VAL A 299 -25.81 20.30 13.10
C VAL A 299 -25.53 20.94 11.75
N ILE A 300 -24.42 20.57 11.11
CA ILE A 300 -24.09 20.98 9.73
C ILE A 300 -25.17 20.47 8.78
N SER A 301 -25.63 19.23 8.98
CA SER A 301 -26.71 18.64 8.17
C SER A 301 -28.01 19.46 8.21
N HIS A 302 -28.33 20.10 9.34
CA HIS A 302 -29.52 20.94 9.49
C HIS A 302 -29.33 22.34 8.89
N HIS A 303 -28.14 22.92 9.00
CA HIS A 303 -27.82 24.22 8.39
C HIS A 303 -27.71 24.14 6.86
N LEU A 304 -27.24 23.01 6.31
CA LEU A 304 -27.18 22.80 4.87
C LEU A 304 -28.53 22.81 4.16
N LYS A 305 -29.62 22.44 4.84
CA LYS A 305 -30.98 22.60 4.29
C LYS A 305 -31.37 24.07 4.06
N LYS A 306 -30.64 25.00 4.66
CA LYS A 306 -30.83 26.45 4.53
C LYS A 306 -29.76 27.11 3.65
N LEU A 307 -28.76 26.35 3.19
CA LEU A 307 -27.73 26.86 2.30
C LEU A 307 -28.27 26.89 0.87
N ASP A 308 -27.80 27.86 0.09
CA ASP A 308 -28.15 28.03 -1.31
C ASP A 308 -27.85 26.74 -2.10
N PRO A 309 -28.79 26.20 -2.90
CA PRO A 309 -28.54 25.07 -3.80
C PRO A 309 -27.27 25.20 -4.67
N ALA A 310 -26.83 26.43 -4.98
CA ALA A 310 -25.56 26.69 -5.64
C ALA A 310 -24.33 26.08 -4.92
N PHE A 311 -24.43 25.77 -3.64
CA PHE A 311 -23.39 25.09 -2.85
C PHE A 311 -23.34 23.57 -3.02
N HIS A 312 -24.32 22.97 -3.67
CA HIS A 312 -24.44 21.51 -3.75
C HIS A 312 -23.43 20.90 -4.73
N HIS A 313 -22.96 21.67 -5.71
CA HIS A 313 -22.01 21.22 -6.71
C HIS A 313 -20.59 21.67 -6.41
N SER A 314 -19.65 20.74 -6.52
CA SER A 314 -18.24 21.11 -6.46
C SER A 314 -17.82 21.81 -7.75
N PHE A 315 -16.79 22.65 -7.67
CA PHE A 315 -16.20 23.36 -8.81
C PHE A 315 -15.91 22.43 -10.00
N VAL A 316 -15.39 21.23 -9.71
CA VAL A 316 -15.12 20.17 -10.69
C VAL A 316 -16.40 19.67 -11.36
N GLN A 317 -17.45 19.40 -10.59
CA GLN A 317 -18.72 18.92 -11.13
C GLN A 317 -19.36 19.96 -12.04
N GLN A 318 -19.34 21.22 -11.61
CA GLN A 318 -19.90 22.33 -12.38
C GLN A 318 -19.16 22.53 -13.71
N THR A 319 -17.83 22.49 -13.66
CA THR A 319 -16.98 22.62 -14.86
C THR A 319 -17.23 21.49 -15.86
N VAL A 320 -17.29 20.24 -15.39
CA VAL A 320 -17.57 19.07 -16.26
C VAL A 320 -18.97 19.13 -16.84
N ALA A 321 -19.98 19.51 -16.05
CA ALA A 321 -21.37 19.60 -16.52
C ALA A 321 -21.52 20.61 -17.66
N ILE A 322 -20.88 21.78 -17.56
CA ILE A 322 -20.89 22.80 -18.62
C ILE A 322 -20.11 22.32 -19.85
N ALA A 323 -18.91 21.77 -19.65
CA ALA A 323 -18.08 21.29 -20.75
C ALA A 323 -18.75 20.17 -21.58
N GLN A 324 -19.63 19.39 -20.96
CA GLN A 324 -20.40 18.31 -21.61
C GLN A 324 -21.78 18.76 -22.12
N SER A 325 -22.20 19.99 -21.86
CA SER A 325 -23.54 20.47 -22.23
C SER A 325 -23.68 20.63 -23.75
N PRO A 326 -24.83 20.24 -24.35
CA PRO A 326 -25.06 20.34 -25.80
C PRO A 326 -25.02 21.78 -26.34
N ALA A 327 -25.36 22.77 -25.52
CA ALA A 327 -25.34 24.19 -25.89
C ALA A 327 -23.94 24.63 -26.38
N THR A 328 -22.89 24.12 -25.74
CA THR A 328 -21.48 24.37 -26.06
C THR A 328 -21.04 23.71 -27.38
N GLN A 329 -21.78 22.70 -27.87
CA GLN A 329 -21.52 22.06 -29.17
C GLN A 329 -22.23 22.77 -30.34
N SER A 330 -23.18 23.67 -30.06
CA SER A 330 -24.07 24.25 -31.08
C SER A 330 -23.64 25.61 -31.66
N LEU A 331 -22.59 26.24 -31.11
CA LEU A 331 -22.12 27.56 -31.58
C LEU A 331 -21.26 27.51 -32.86
N SER A 332 -20.92 26.33 -33.39
CA SER A 332 -20.15 26.18 -34.62
C SER A 332 -20.99 26.03 -35.90
N THR A 333 -22.31 25.85 -35.81
CA THR A 333 -23.19 25.79 -36.99
C THR A 333 -24.62 26.19 -36.66
N GLN A 334 -25.01 27.46 -36.86
CA GLN A 334 -26.27 27.78 -37.56
C GLN A 334 -26.44 29.28 -37.82
N SER A 335 -26.34 29.60 -39.09
CA SER A 335 -26.84 30.78 -39.78
C SER A 335 -28.36 30.99 -39.61
N LEU A 336 -28.76 32.26 -39.65
CA LEU A 336 -30.12 32.81 -39.75
C LEU A 336 -31.20 31.84 -40.27
N SER A 337 -32.28 31.70 -39.49
CA SER A 337 -33.61 31.44 -40.03
C SER A 337 -34.67 32.00 -39.08
N THR A 338 -35.11 33.22 -39.37
CA THR A 338 -36.37 33.79 -38.90
C THR A 338 -37.53 32.98 -39.48
N GLN A 339 -38.49 32.53 -38.65
CA GLN A 339 -39.92 32.39 -39.00
C GLN A 339 -40.78 32.31 -37.73
N PRO A 340 -42.04 32.79 -37.79
CA PRO A 340 -42.79 33.28 -36.63
C PRO A 340 -43.68 32.20 -35.99
N LEU A 341 -43.83 32.25 -34.66
CA LEU A 341 -44.78 31.40 -33.96
C LEU A 341 -46.19 32.00 -34.01
N THR A 342 -47.07 31.29 -34.71
CA THR A 342 -48.53 31.44 -34.71
C THR A 342 -49.14 31.15 -33.34
N THR A 343 -50.16 31.93 -33.03
CA THR A 343 -51.01 31.91 -31.85
C THR A 343 -51.79 30.60 -31.71
N ALA A 344 -51.74 29.99 -30.52
CA ALA A 344 -52.76 29.06 -30.06
C ALA A 344 -53.09 29.38 -28.60
N GLN A 345 -54.32 29.84 -28.39
CA GLN A 345 -54.93 30.02 -27.08
C GLN A 345 -55.29 28.64 -26.50
N SER A 346 -54.88 28.38 -25.27
CA SER A 346 -55.61 27.51 -24.35
C SER A 346 -55.48 28.08 -22.95
N SER A 347 -56.59 28.64 -22.50
CA SER A 347 -56.89 29.11 -21.17
C SER A 347 -56.87 27.96 -20.16
N GLU A 348 -55.96 28.01 -19.20
CA GLU A 348 -56.17 27.55 -17.82
C GLU A 348 -55.01 28.10 -16.97
N GLN A 349 -55.28 29.18 -16.24
CA GLN A 349 -54.38 29.69 -15.21
C GLN A 349 -54.47 28.76 -13.99
N PRO A 350 -53.36 28.18 -13.48
CA PRO A 350 -53.29 27.83 -12.08
C PRO A 350 -53.08 29.13 -11.30
N SER A 351 -53.87 29.25 -10.23
CA SER A 351 -53.74 30.24 -9.17
C SER A 351 -52.30 30.36 -8.68
N VAL A 352 -51.91 31.61 -8.42
CA VAL A 352 -50.66 32.02 -7.80
C VAL A 352 -50.62 31.46 -6.38
N ASP A 353 -50.00 30.31 -6.19
CA ASP A 353 -49.55 29.82 -4.89
C ASP A 353 -48.02 29.94 -4.82
N ASN A 354 -47.61 30.86 -3.95
CA ASN A 354 -46.31 31.02 -3.29
C ASN A 354 -45.05 30.43 -4.00
N PRO A 355 -44.20 31.26 -4.64
CA PRO A 355 -42.93 30.82 -5.25
C PRO A 355 -41.98 30.08 -4.31
N GLN A 356 -42.13 30.28 -3.00
CA GLN A 356 -41.23 29.71 -1.98
C GLN A 356 -41.47 28.23 -1.65
N GLU A 357 -42.62 27.64 -2.01
CA GLU A 357 -42.85 26.20 -1.76
C GLU A 357 -42.19 25.31 -2.83
N GLY A 358 -42.12 25.78 -4.08
CA GLY A 358 -41.45 25.06 -5.19
C GLY A 358 -39.93 25.00 -5.02
N GLU A 359 -39.29 26.12 -4.65
CA GLU A 359 -37.84 26.19 -4.44
C GLU A 359 -37.38 25.36 -3.22
N ASN A 360 -38.17 25.36 -2.14
CA ASN A 360 -37.88 24.55 -0.96
C ASN A 360 -37.98 23.04 -1.27
N LEU A 361 -38.96 22.61 -2.07
CA LEU A 361 -39.10 21.21 -2.45
C LEU A 361 -37.93 20.71 -3.33
N SER A 362 -37.43 21.53 -4.25
CA SER A 362 -36.23 21.20 -5.06
C SER A 362 -34.95 21.18 -4.22
N ALA A 363 -34.76 22.14 -3.33
CA ALA A 363 -33.60 22.18 -2.44
C ALA A 363 -33.58 21.00 -1.45
N ILE A 364 -34.75 20.62 -0.92
CA ILE A 364 -34.91 19.44 -0.06
C ILE A 364 -34.62 18.15 -0.84
N ALA A 365 -35.13 18.03 -2.07
CA ALA A 365 -34.86 16.86 -2.91
C ALA A 365 -33.37 16.73 -3.28
N GLU A 366 -32.69 17.84 -3.57
CA GLU A 366 -31.27 17.84 -3.90
C GLU A 366 -30.37 17.56 -2.68
N TYR A 367 -30.71 18.13 -1.51
CA TYR A 367 -30.08 17.76 -0.25
C TYR A 367 -30.22 16.26 0.03
N ASP A 368 -31.43 15.71 -0.13
CA ASP A 368 -31.67 14.29 0.08
C ASP A 368 -30.84 13.44 -0.91
N VAL A 369 -30.59 13.91 -2.13
CA VAL A 369 -29.66 13.26 -3.08
C VAL A 369 -28.21 13.31 -2.58
N ILE A 370 -27.74 14.45 -2.08
CA ILE A 370 -26.37 14.59 -1.53
C ILE A 370 -26.17 13.70 -0.30
N ALA A 371 -27.15 13.68 0.60
CA ALA A 371 -27.14 12.89 1.83
C ALA A 371 -27.30 11.38 1.56
N ASN A 372 -28.11 10.99 0.57
CA ASN A 372 -28.39 9.59 0.23
C ASN A 372 -27.41 8.97 -0.77
N ASN A 373 -26.38 9.70 -1.20
CA ASN A 373 -25.36 9.15 -2.09
C ASN A 373 -24.67 7.92 -1.45
N THR A 374 -24.54 6.88 -2.26
CA THR A 374 -24.08 5.55 -1.81
C THR A 374 -22.68 5.61 -1.18
N HIS A 375 -22.40 4.75 -0.20
CA HIS A 375 -21.04 4.56 0.35
C HIS A 375 -19.97 4.29 -0.72
N GLN A 376 -20.39 3.86 -1.92
CA GLN A 376 -19.53 3.69 -3.08
C GLN A 376 -19.05 5.02 -3.65
N GLN A 377 -19.93 6.01 -3.82
CA GLN A 377 -19.55 7.35 -4.30
C GLN A 377 -18.64 8.10 -3.31
N ARG A 378 -18.88 7.93 -1.99
CA ARG A 378 -18.00 8.48 -0.94
C ARG A 378 -16.58 7.92 -0.96
N ASN A 379 -16.33 6.80 -1.64
CA ASN A 379 -15.02 6.18 -1.72
C ASN A 379 -14.34 6.33 -3.09
N GLN A 380 -14.92 7.13 -3.99
CA GLN A 380 -14.34 7.40 -5.29
C GLN A 380 -13.12 8.30 -5.17
N GLN A 381 -12.03 7.85 -5.78
CA GLN A 381 -10.73 8.49 -5.74
C GLN A 381 -10.35 9.08 -7.11
N ILE A 382 -9.60 10.17 -7.05
CA ILE A 382 -9.03 10.88 -8.20
C ILE A 382 -7.91 10.02 -8.79
N PHE A 383 -7.91 9.86 -10.11
CA PHE A 383 -6.80 9.28 -10.83
C PHE A 383 -5.81 10.40 -11.13
N PHE A 384 -4.83 10.61 -10.25
CA PHE A 384 -3.76 11.57 -10.52
C PHE A 384 -2.95 11.11 -11.72
N TYR A 385 -2.62 12.00 -12.66
CA TYR A 385 -1.90 11.68 -13.89
C TYR A 385 -0.39 11.72 -13.70
N GLY A 386 0.13 12.56 -12.81
CA GLY A 386 1.57 12.63 -12.54
C GLY A 386 1.95 13.75 -11.58
N PRO A 387 3.26 14.05 -11.47
CA PRO A 387 3.77 15.21 -10.76
C PRO A 387 3.33 16.53 -11.38
N THR A 388 3.34 17.56 -10.54
CA THR A 388 3.05 18.96 -10.87
C THR A 388 3.86 19.44 -12.06
N GLY A 389 3.19 20.08 -13.03
CA GLY A 389 3.84 20.70 -14.19
C GLY A 389 4.38 19.74 -15.26
N GLU A 390 4.25 18.41 -15.08
CA GLU A 390 4.74 17.42 -16.05
C GLU A 390 3.62 16.83 -16.93
N THR A 391 2.35 17.10 -16.62
CA THR A 391 1.22 16.39 -17.23
C THR A 391 0.28 17.26 -18.04
N PHE A 392 -0.27 18.32 -17.44
CA PHE A 392 -1.17 19.25 -18.12
C PHE A 392 -0.40 20.33 -18.87
N GLU A 393 -1.06 20.96 -19.83
CA GLU A 393 -0.57 22.13 -20.55
C GLU A 393 -0.75 23.37 -19.66
N TYR A 394 0.29 24.19 -19.54
CA TYR A 394 0.32 25.42 -18.75
C TYR A 394 0.54 26.61 -19.68
N GLU A 395 -0.22 27.68 -19.45
CA GLU A 395 -0.07 28.98 -20.11
C GLU A 395 -0.11 30.07 -19.04
N SER A 396 0.82 31.02 -19.04
CA SER A 396 0.84 32.07 -18.01
C SER A 396 -0.31 33.07 -18.22
N PHE A 397 -0.95 33.51 -17.14
CA PHE A 397 -2.10 34.42 -17.22
C PHE A 397 -1.79 35.73 -17.95
N TRP A 398 -0.60 36.30 -17.76
CA TRP A 398 -0.20 37.55 -18.43
C TRP A 398 -0.18 37.43 -19.96
N GLU A 399 0.06 36.22 -20.50
CA GLU A 399 0.09 35.97 -21.95
C GLU A 399 -1.30 36.14 -22.60
N LEU A 400 -2.36 35.96 -21.80
CA LEU A 400 -3.72 36.24 -22.25
C LEU A 400 -4.03 37.72 -22.36
N LEU A 401 -3.24 38.60 -21.74
CA LEU A 401 -3.42 40.05 -21.76
C LEU A 401 -2.53 40.71 -22.80
N ASP A 402 -1.28 40.27 -22.92
CA ASP A 402 -0.33 40.81 -23.90
C ASP A 402 -0.80 40.56 -25.35
N PRO A 403 -0.87 41.59 -26.21
CA PRO A 403 -1.39 41.44 -27.57
C PRO A 403 -0.56 40.51 -28.48
N GLN A 404 0.75 40.41 -28.26
CA GLN A 404 1.63 39.62 -29.13
C GLN A 404 1.49 38.13 -28.83
N THR A 405 1.56 37.76 -27.55
CA THR A 405 1.35 36.38 -27.09
C THR A 405 -0.09 35.94 -27.37
N TRP A 406 -1.08 36.80 -27.12
CA TRP A 406 -2.47 36.47 -27.41
C TRP A 406 -2.69 36.14 -28.90
N LYS A 407 -2.11 36.94 -29.80
CA LYS A 407 -2.18 36.68 -31.25
C LYS A 407 -1.53 35.34 -31.62
N GLN A 408 -0.47 34.93 -30.92
CA GLN A 408 0.15 33.62 -31.10
C GLN A 408 -0.79 32.49 -30.69
N HIS A 409 -1.40 32.54 -29.49
CA HIS A 409 -2.35 31.49 -29.07
C HIS A 409 -3.56 31.41 -30.00
N GLN A 410 -4.05 32.54 -30.52
CA GLN A 410 -5.11 32.56 -31.53
C GLN A 410 -4.72 31.84 -32.82
N GLN A 411 -3.49 32.06 -33.31
CA GLN A 411 -2.98 31.38 -34.50
C GLN A 411 -2.79 29.88 -34.28
N GLN A 412 -2.39 29.48 -33.07
CA GLN A 412 -2.17 28.10 -32.69
C GLN A 412 -3.46 27.37 -32.30
N GLN A 413 -4.58 28.09 -32.16
CA GLN A 413 -5.86 27.56 -31.68
C GLN A 413 -5.73 26.86 -30.31
N THR A 414 -4.84 27.36 -29.44
CA THR A 414 -4.47 26.74 -28.16
C THR A 414 -5.69 26.38 -27.31
N PHE A 415 -6.70 27.25 -27.26
CA PHE A 415 -7.86 27.11 -26.38
C PHE A 415 -9.11 26.52 -27.05
N GLN A 416 -9.05 26.21 -28.35
CA GLN A 416 -10.19 25.70 -29.11
C GLN A 416 -10.62 24.32 -28.58
N ASP A 417 -11.90 24.19 -28.24
CA ASP A 417 -12.52 22.97 -27.71
C ASP A 417 -11.94 22.47 -26.36
N LYS A 418 -11.20 23.34 -25.65
CA LYS A 418 -10.58 23.04 -24.35
C LYS A 418 -11.45 23.46 -23.17
N ILE A 419 -11.25 22.78 -22.05
CA ILE A 419 -11.63 23.22 -20.71
C ILE A 419 -10.46 24.04 -20.18
N VAL A 420 -10.69 25.30 -19.85
CA VAL A 420 -9.64 26.21 -19.38
C VAL A 420 -9.82 26.47 -17.89
N LEU A 421 -8.79 26.20 -17.10
CA LEU A 421 -8.77 26.44 -15.66
C LEU A 421 -7.83 27.59 -15.37
N ILE A 422 -8.34 28.69 -14.84
CA ILE A 422 -7.54 29.83 -14.39
C ILE A 422 -7.33 29.70 -12.89
N GLY A 423 -6.10 29.68 -12.40
CA GLY A 423 -5.90 29.59 -10.95
C GLY A 423 -4.46 29.82 -10.47
N PRO A 424 -4.29 29.98 -9.15
CA PRO A 424 -3.00 30.25 -8.54
C PRO A 424 -2.03 29.08 -8.65
N THR A 425 -0.83 29.35 -9.18
CA THR A 425 0.32 28.44 -9.09
C THR A 425 1.51 29.09 -8.38
N ALA A 426 1.49 30.41 -8.22
CA ALA A 426 2.54 31.11 -7.49
C ALA A 426 2.54 30.80 -5.98
N GLN A 427 3.74 30.74 -5.39
CA GLN A 427 3.91 30.49 -3.94
C GLN A 427 3.23 31.53 -3.06
N LEU A 428 3.08 32.77 -3.55
CA LEU A 428 2.42 33.86 -2.81
C LEU A 428 1.00 33.47 -2.36
N PHE A 429 0.27 32.72 -3.19
CA PHE A 429 -1.13 32.36 -2.92
C PHE A 429 -1.30 31.23 -1.91
N GLN A 430 -0.23 30.45 -1.65
CA GLN A 430 -0.22 29.33 -0.70
C GLN A 430 -1.31 28.26 -0.96
N ASP A 431 -1.85 28.18 -2.18
CA ASP A 431 -2.86 27.18 -2.56
C ASP A 431 -2.22 25.87 -3.03
N PHE A 432 -1.39 25.27 -2.16
CA PHE A 432 -0.70 24.02 -2.42
C PHE A 432 -1.24 22.90 -1.55
N HIS A 433 -1.59 21.80 -2.19
CA HIS A 433 -2.15 20.62 -1.54
C HIS A 433 -1.23 19.43 -1.69
N ARG A 434 -1.16 18.60 -0.64
CA ARG A 434 -0.41 17.34 -0.71
C ARG A 434 -1.24 16.30 -1.45
N THR A 435 -0.64 15.68 -2.46
CA THR A 435 -1.20 14.62 -3.29
C THR A 435 -0.26 13.41 -3.29
N PRO A 436 -0.62 12.28 -3.93
CA PRO A 436 0.28 11.13 -4.08
C PRO A 436 1.62 11.46 -4.74
N PHE A 437 1.68 12.52 -5.56
CA PHE A 437 2.91 12.94 -6.26
C PHE A 437 3.67 14.08 -5.57
N GLY A 438 3.23 14.57 -4.41
CA GLY A 438 3.91 15.62 -3.67
C GLY A 438 3.02 16.84 -3.45
N GLN A 439 3.58 18.04 -3.46
CA GLN A 439 2.82 19.29 -3.39
C GLN A 439 2.32 19.65 -4.80
N MET A 440 1.06 20.04 -4.91
CA MET A 440 0.38 20.35 -6.17
C MET A 440 -0.52 21.58 -5.99
N PRO A 441 -0.51 22.55 -6.93
CA PRO A 441 -1.44 23.68 -6.93
C PRO A 441 -2.90 23.21 -6.93
N GLY A 442 -3.80 23.92 -6.24
CA GLY A 442 -5.22 23.60 -6.18
C GLY A 442 -5.85 23.45 -7.57
N VAL A 443 -5.54 24.38 -8.48
CA VAL A 443 -5.98 24.36 -9.88
C VAL A 443 -5.58 23.08 -10.64
N GLU A 444 -4.41 22.51 -10.35
CA GLU A 444 -3.99 21.25 -10.96
C GLU A 444 -4.65 20.02 -10.30
N VAL A 445 -4.98 20.10 -9.00
CA VAL A 445 -5.84 19.08 -8.37
C VAL A 445 -7.22 19.06 -9.05
N HIS A 446 -7.77 20.23 -9.37
CA HIS A 446 -8.99 20.35 -10.18
C HIS A 446 -8.82 19.74 -11.58
N ALA A 447 -7.71 20.02 -12.28
CA ALA A 447 -7.41 19.43 -13.58
C ALA A 447 -7.38 17.89 -13.55
N ASN A 448 -6.68 17.31 -12.57
CA ASN A 448 -6.64 15.85 -12.35
C ASN A 448 -8.04 15.28 -12.09
N ALA A 449 -8.85 15.96 -11.28
CA ALA A 449 -10.22 15.53 -10.98
C ALA A 449 -11.12 15.59 -12.22
N ILE A 450 -11.09 16.69 -12.99
CA ILE A 450 -11.83 16.85 -14.24
C ILE A 450 -11.42 15.78 -15.25
N ALA A 451 -10.10 15.59 -15.46
CA ALA A 451 -9.58 14.56 -16.34
C ALA A 451 -10.08 13.15 -15.96
N THR A 452 -10.08 12.85 -14.65
CA THR A 452 -10.59 11.56 -14.14
C THR A 452 -12.06 11.34 -14.49
N TYR A 453 -12.88 12.40 -14.45
CA TYR A 453 -14.29 12.33 -14.86
C TYR A 453 -14.45 12.11 -16.36
N LEU A 454 -13.74 12.89 -17.17
CA LEU A 454 -13.87 12.84 -18.63
C LEU A 454 -13.45 11.48 -19.20
N GLU A 455 -12.38 10.88 -18.66
CA GLU A 455 -11.93 9.57 -19.10
C GLU A 455 -12.65 8.40 -18.38
N GLY A 456 -13.51 8.66 -17.41
CA GLY A 456 -14.18 7.62 -16.62
C GLY A 456 -13.21 6.75 -15.80
N ARG A 457 -12.01 7.26 -15.45
CA ARG A 457 -10.93 6.51 -14.79
C ARG A 457 -10.98 6.54 -13.25
N THR A 458 -12.17 6.74 -12.69
CA THR A 458 -12.35 6.82 -11.24
C THR A 458 -11.85 5.56 -10.54
N ILE A 459 -11.03 5.75 -9.50
CA ILE A 459 -10.55 4.64 -8.68
C ILE A 459 -11.60 4.33 -7.62
N ASN A 460 -12.08 3.09 -7.59
CA ASN A 460 -13.17 2.65 -6.71
C ASN A 460 -12.64 1.71 -5.63
N ALA A 461 -13.27 1.75 -4.45
CA ALA A 461 -13.07 0.71 -3.44
C ALA A 461 -13.75 -0.59 -3.87
N ALA A 462 -12.99 -1.68 -4.00
CA ALA A 462 -13.54 -2.99 -4.33
C ALA A 462 -14.55 -3.48 -3.27
N LEU A 463 -14.32 -3.11 -2.02
CA LEU A 463 -15.17 -3.40 -0.87
C LEU A 463 -15.53 -2.06 -0.19
N PRO A 464 -16.65 -1.40 -0.52
CA PRO A 464 -16.95 -0.06 0.01
C PRO A 464 -17.22 -0.05 1.52
N HIS A 465 -17.80 -1.12 2.06
CA HIS A 465 -18.22 -1.20 3.45
C HIS A 465 -17.10 -1.72 4.38
N PRO A 466 -16.80 -1.02 5.50
CA PRO A 466 -15.74 -1.43 6.43
C PRO A 466 -15.91 -2.86 6.97
N HIS A 467 -17.12 -3.25 7.37
CA HIS A 467 -17.40 -4.59 7.87
C HIS A 467 -17.17 -5.69 6.82
N VAL A 468 -17.51 -5.44 5.55
CA VAL A 468 -17.23 -6.37 4.44
C VAL A 468 -15.72 -6.51 4.22
N ARG A 469 -14.96 -5.40 4.31
CA ARG A 469 -13.49 -5.45 4.28
C ARG A 469 -12.96 -6.34 5.40
N GLY A 470 -13.44 -6.17 6.62
CA GLY A 470 -13.03 -6.99 7.77
C GLY A 470 -13.30 -8.50 7.56
N ILE A 471 -14.49 -8.86 7.06
CA ILE A 471 -14.82 -10.26 6.73
C ILE A 471 -13.90 -10.81 5.64
N PHE A 472 -13.63 -10.02 4.60
CA PHE A 472 -12.69 -10.38 3.55
C PHE A 472 -11.29 -10.65 4.12
N VAL A 473 -10.76 -9.73 4.95
CA VAL A 473 -9.44 -9.88 5.59
C VAL A 473 -9.40 -11.15 6.45
N LEU A 474 -10.46 -11.44 7.21
CA LEU A 474 -10.55 -12.65 8.03
C LEU A 474 -10.44 -13.93 7.19
N ILE A 475 -11.31 -14.06 6.18
CA ILE A 475 -11.37 -15.26 5.33
C ILE A 475 -10.07 -15.43 4.55
N PHE A 476 -9.55 -14.35 3.97
CA PHE A 476 -8.32 -14.34 3.20
C PHE A 476 -7.11 -14.77 4.04
N THR A 477 -6.92 -14.15 5.21
CA THR A 477 -5.76 -14.44 6.08
C THR A 477 -5.84 -15.82 6.72
N LEU A 478 -7.04 -16.31 7.07
CA LEU A 478 -7.22 -17.68 7.56
C LEU A 478 -6.93 -18.72 6.48
N GLY A 479 -7.43 -18.50 5.25
CA GLY A 479 -7.21 -19.41 4.12
C GLY A 479 -5.72 -19.58 3.80
N ILE A 480 -5.01 -18.47 3.62
CA ILE A 480 -3.56 -18.48 3.36
C ILE A 480 -2.78 -18.97 4.60
N GLY A 481 -3.16 -18.50 5.80
CA GLY A 481 -2.52 -18.86 7.06
C GLY A 481 -2.56 -20.36 7.34
N TYR A 482 -3.66 -21.03 6.98
CA TYR A 482 -3.77 -22.48 7.07
C TYR A 482 -2.77 -23.18 6.13
N GLY A 483 -2.62 -22.68 4.90
CA GLY A 483 -1.62 -23.15 3.94
C GLY A 483 -0.18 -23.00 4.43
N ILE A 484 0.15 -21.88 5.09
CA ILE A 484 1.47 -21.65 5.72
C ILE A 484 1.78 -22.71 6.78
N GLY A 485 0.76 -23.15 7.54
CA GLY A 485 0.91 -24.16 8.59
C GLY A 485 1.10 -25.60 8.09
N TYR A 486 0.78 -25.89 6.82
CA TYR A 486 0.80 -27.23 6.24
C TYR A 486 2.21 -27.87 6.14
N PRO A 487 3.24 -27.21 5.58
CA PRO A 487 4.56 -27.83 5.45
C PRO A 487 5.25 -28.05 6.81
N ARG A 488 6.01 -29.16 6.89
CA ARG A 488 6.78 -29.54 8.09
C ARG A 488 8.14 -28.83 8.20
N ARG A 489 8.72 -28.38 7.08
CA ARG A 489 10.05 -27.76 7.03
C ARG A 489 9.93 -26.24 7.22
N LEU A 490 10.78 -25.68 8.10
CA LEU A 490 10.79 -24.24 8.41
C LEU A 490 11.01 -23.38 7.15
N LEU A 491 11.99 -23.74 6.31
CA LEU A 491 12.29 -23.01 5.06
C LEU A 491 11.09 -22.90 4.12
N HIS A 492 10.21 -23.92 4.09
CA HIS A 492 9.03 -23.87 3.23
C HIS A 492 7.97 -22.92 3.80
N ARG A 493 7.82 -22.86 5.13
CA ARG A 493 6.89 -21.93 5.79
C ARG A 493 7.29 -20.47 5.53
N THR A 494 8.59 -20.17 5.68
CA THR A 494 9.11 -18.83 5.40
C THR A 494 8.96 -18.47 3.94
N ALA A 495 9.29 -19.39 3.01
CA ALA A 495 9.14 -19.15 1.58
C ALA A 495 7.68 -18.91 1.18
N ILE A 496 6.72 -19.70 1.70
CA ILE A 496 5.29 -19.50 1.42
C ILE A 496 4.80 -18.18 2.01
N THR A 497 5.24 -17.80 3.21
CA THR A 497 4.85 -16.51 3.81
C THR A 497 5.31 -15.34 2.94
N ILE A 498 6.60 -15.31 2.56
CA ILE A 498 7.15 -14.26 1.71
C ILE A 498 6.45 -14.26 0.34
N GLY A 499 6.25 -15.44 -0.25
CA GLY A 499 5.55 -15.60 -1.52
C GLY A 499 4.11 -15.11 -1.46
N ALA A 500 3.37 -15.40 -0.39
CA ALA A 500 1.98 -14.98 -0.22
C ALA A 500 1.86 -13.47 -0.02
N VAL A 501 2.73 -12.87 0.80
CA VAL A 501 2.78 -11.41 0.99
C VAL A 501 3.12 -10.70 -0.32
N GLY A 502 4.14 -11.18 -1.04
CA GLY A 502 4.53 -10.63 -2.34
C GLY A 502 3.46 -10.81 -3.41
N ALA A 503 2.81 -11.97 -3.46
CA ALA A 503 1.70 -12.23 -4.38
C ALA A 503 0.49 -11.33 -4.10
N TRP A 504 0.15 -11.10 -2.82
CA TRP A 504 -0.95 -10.20 -2.47
C TRP A 504 -0.64 -8.75 -2.82
N ALA A 505 0.57 -8.27 -2.53
CA ALA A 505 1.03 -6.94 -2.91
C ALA A 505 0.98 -6.74 -4.43
N LEU A 506 1.48 -7.72 -5.19
CA LEU A 506 1.46 -7.70 -6.65
C LEU A 506 0.03 -7.73 -7.19
N LEU A 507 -0.84 -8.61 -6.68
CA LEU A 507 -2.23 -8.70 -7.12
C LEU A 507 -3.00 -7.41 -6.82
N SER A 508 -2.77 -6.81 -5.66
CA SER A 508 -3.37 -5.52 -5.28
C SER A 508 -2.90 -4.40 -6.20
N TYR A 509 -1.60 -4.35 -6.53
CA TYR A 509 -1.06 -3.38 -7.46
C TYR A 509 -1.62 -3.55 -8.89
N LEU A 510 -1.68 -4.78 -9.39
CA LEU A 510 -2.22 -5.07 -10.73
C LEU A 510 -3.73 -4.80 -10.80
N GLY A 511 -4.49 -5.15 -9.76
CA GLY A 511 -5.91 -4.83 -9.67
C GLY A 511 -6.17 -3.32 -9.65
N TRP A 512 -5.33 -2.57 -8.92
CA TRP A 512 -5.38 -1.11 -8.93
C TRP A 512 -5.03 -0.53 -10.31
N LEU A 513 -3.97 -1.04 -10.95
CA LEU A 513 -3.46 -0.55 -12.22
C LEU A 513 -4.41 -0.81 -13.40
N PHE A 514 -5.00 -2.01 -13.47
CA PHE A 514 -5.78 -2.45 -14.63
C PHE A 514 -7.29 -2.40 -14.43
N LEU A 515 -7.77 -2.49 -13.18
CA LEU A 515 -9.21 -2.51 -12.88
C LEU A 515 -9.67 -1.23 -12.17
N SER A 516 -8.76 -0.30 -11.85
CA SER A 516 -9.05 0.89 -11.03
C SER A 516 -9.73 0.53 -9.70
N LEU A 517 -9.37 -0.62 -9.12
CA LEU A 517 -9.94 -1.15 -7.88
C LEU A 517 -8.92 -1.14 -6.75
N THR A 518 -9.32 -0.58 -5.60
CA THR A 518 -8.53 -0.63 -4.36
C THR A 518 -9.02 -1.75 -3.44
N PHE A 519 -8.09 -2.59 -3.00
CA PHE A 519 -8.29 -3.63 -1.98
C PHE A 519 -7.58 -3.22 -0.67
N PRO A 520 -7.92 -3.82 0.49
CA PRO A 520 -7.10 -3.70 1.68
C PRO A 520 -5.71 -4.33 1.46
N ILE A 521 -4.64 -3.57 1.61
CA ILE A 521 -3.26 -3.96 1.28
C ILE A 521 -2.48 -4.21 2.56
N ALA A 522 -2.36 -3.19 3.39
CA ALA A 522 -1.42 -3.16 4.50
C ALA A 522 -1.82 -4.15 5.60
N VAL A 523 -3.11 -4.20 5.95
CA VAL A 523 -3.57 -5.07 7.05
C VAL A 523 -3.44 -6.56 6.72
N PRO A 524 -3.89 -7.07 5.55
CA PRO A 524 -3.65 -8.47 5.18
C PRO A 524 -2.18 -8.84 5.13
N MET A 525 -1.31 -7.96 4.60
CA MET A 525 0.14 -8.21 4.58
C MET A 525 0.70 -8.32 5.99
N GLY A 526 0.37 -7.38 6.87
CA GLY A 526 0.79 -7.40 8.28
C GLY A 526 0.32 -8.67 8.99
N ALA A 527 -0.94 -9.06 8.79
CA ALA A 527 -1.51 -10.29 9.34
C ALA A 527 -0.76 -11.54 8.86
N LEU A 528 -0.49 -11.66 7.56
CA LEU A 528 0.27 -12.78 7.00
C LEU A 528 1.70 -12.86 7.55
N ILE A 529 2.36 -11.72 7.73
CA ILE A 529 3.69 -11.65 8.37
C ILE A 529 3.61 -12.13 9.82
N SER A 530 2.63 -11.65 10.60
CA SER A 530 2.42 -12.10 11.99
C SER A 530 2.14 -13.60 12.08
N ILE A 531 1.27 -14.13 11.19
CA ILE A 531 0.96 -15.56 11.10
C ILE A 531 2.22 -16.38 10.78
N GLY A 532 2.97 -15.97 9.74
CA GLY A 532 4.20 -16.62 9.34
C GLY A 532 5.24 -16.62 10.46
N MET A 533 5.39 -15.50 11.16
CA MET A 533 6.26 -15.39 12.33
C MET A 533 5.85 -16.36 13.45
N GLY A 534 4.55 -16.46 13.76
CA GLY A 534 4.05 -17.45 14.73
C GLY A 534 4.42 -18.89 14.37
N TYR A 535 4.35 -19.26 13.09
CA TYR A 535 4.77 -20.59 12.62
C TYR A 535 6.29 -20.79 12.60
N VAL A 536 7.08 -19.74 12.40
CA VAL A 536 8.54 -19.77 12.53
C VAL A 536 8.94 -20.00 13.99
N VAL A 537 8.41 -19.20 14.91
CA VAL A 537 8.70 -19.30 16.34
C VAL A 537 8.36 -20.70 16.86
N THR A 538 7.16 -21.21 16.55
CA THR A 538 6.77 -22.58 16.94
C THR A 538 7.69 -23.65 16.34
N GLY A 539 8.15 -23.47 15.09
CA GLY A 539 9.13 -24.35 14.45
C GLY A 539 10.49 -24.35 15.15
N LEU A 540 11.00 -23.17 15.54
CA LEU A 540 12.27 -23.01 16.25
C LEU A 540 12.20 -23.62 17.66
N VAL A 541 11.12 -23.36 18.40
CA VAL A 541 10.90 -23.96 19.73
C VAL A 541 10.82 -25.48 19.62
N GLN A 542 10.11 -26.00 18.61
CA GLN A 542 10.04 -27.44 18.38
C GLN A 542 11.41 -28.05 18.08
N GLY A 543 12.25 -27.37 17.30
CA GLY A 543 13.63 -27.77 17.04
C GLY A 543 14.46 -27.88 18.33
N LYS A 544 14.37 -26.87 19.21
CA LYS A 544 15.06 -26.86 20.51
C LYS A 544 14.57 -27.97 21.45
N ILE A 545 13.26 -28.21 21.53
CA ILE A 545 12.69 -29.27 22.37
C ILE A 545 13.15 -30.65 21.88
N LYS A 546 13.12 -30.90 20.57
CA LYS A 546 13.60 -32.16 19.97
C LYS A 546 15.09 -32.38 20.24
N LEU A 547 15.91 -31.34 20.12
CA LEU A 547 17.35 -31.41 20.40
C LEU A 547 17.62 -31.76 21.88
N ARG A 548 16.97 -31.07 22.83
CA ARG A 548 17.09 -31.36 24.27
C ARG A 548 16.64 -32.78 24.60
N GLY A 549 15.54 -33.25 23.99
CA GLY A 549 15.06 -34.62 24.17
C GLY A 549 16.03 -35.67 23.63
N ALA A 550 16.66 -35.41 22.48
CA ALA A 550 17.69 -36.28 21.92
C ALA A 550 18.94 -36.33 22.82
N LEU A 551 19.45 -35.18 23.26
CA LEU A 551 20.61 -35.09 24.16
C LEU A 551 20.35 -35.81 25.49
N LYS A 552 19.16 -35.67 26.07
CA LYS A 552 18.79 -36.37 27.31
C LYS A 552 18.93 -37.89 27.18
N ARG A 553 18.53 -38.47 26.03
CA ARG A 553 18.66 -39.92 25.77
C ARG A 553 20.11 -40.39 25.66
N TYR A 554 21.02 -39.54 25.18
CA TYR A 554 22.44 -39.87 25.10
C TYR A 554 23.11 -39.83 26.48
N VAL A 555 22.77 -38.83 27.31
CA VAL A 555 23.35 -38.66 28.65
C VAL A 555 22.78 -39.69 29.66
N SER A 556 21.57 -40.20 29.44
CA SER A 556 20.98 -41.26 30.26
C SER A 556 21.22 -42.68 29.72
N SER A 557 22.22 -42.88 28.87
CA SER A 557 22.62 -44.23 28.43
C SER A 557 23.32 -44.96 29.57
N PRO A 558 22.97 -46.23 29.88
CA PRO A 558 23.60 -47.03 30.94
C PRO A 558 25.13 -47.01 30.89
N ILE A 559 25.69 -46.98 29.67
CA ILE A 559 27.13 -46.94 29.41
C ILE A 559 27.82 -45.72 30.05
N VAL A 560 27.18 -44.55 30.06
CA VAL A 560 27.79 -43.33 30.62
C VAL A 560 27.74 -43.33 32.15
N GLN A 561 26.68 -43.89 32.73
CA GLN A 561 26.55 -44.09 34.17
C GLN A 561 27.54 -45.17 34.67
N ASP A 562 27.69 -46.26 33.92
CA ASP A 562 28.62 -47.34 34.25
C ASP A 562 30.08 -46.86 34.23
N ILE A 563 30.46 -45.98 33.29
CA ILE A 563 31.81 -45.39 33.24
C ILE A 563 32.08 -44.49 34.45
N ILE A 564 31.09 -43.70 34.89
CA ILE A 564 31.24 -42.80 36.05
C ILE A 564 31.37 -43.62 37.34
N ASN A 565 30.52 -44.63 37.53
CA ASN A 565 30.57 -45.49 38.71
C ASN A 565 31.83 -46.36 38.76
N GLN A 566 32.30 -46.87 37.62
CA GLN A 566 33.57 -47.61 37.55
C GLN A 566 34.79 -46.77 37.96
N GLN A 567 34.72 -45.45 37.80
CA GLN A 567 35.85 -44.58 38.09
C GLN A 567 36.01 -44.34 39.59
N ASP A 568 34.90 -44.24 40.33
CA ASP A 568 34.90 -44.13 41.79
C ASP A 568 35.32 -45.45 42.46
N ASP A 569 34.77 -46.59 42.00
CA ASP A 569 35.15 -47.93 42.50
C ASP A 569 36.66 -48.22 42.30
N LEU A 570 37.26 -47.70 41.22
CA LEU A 570 38.68 -47.89 40.94
C LEU A 570 39.57 -47.08 41.91
N GLN A 571 39.14 -45.89 42.34
CA GLN A 571 39.90 -45.03 43.25
C GLN A 571 39.93 -45.61 44.67
N ASP A 572 38.83 -46.22 45.11
CA ASP A 572 38.76 -46.89 46.41
C ASP A 572 39.73 -48.09 46.46
N LEU A 573 39.78 -48.90 45.40
CA LEU A 573 40.72 -50.02 45.28
C LEU A 573 42.19 -49.58 45.25
N ILE A 574 42.50 -48.43 44.62
CA ILE A 574 43.86 -47.85 44.64
C ILE A 574 44.23 -47.44 46.05
N SER A 575 43.31 -46.81 46.79
CA SER A 575 43.54 -46.32 48.15
C SER A 575 43.80 -47.45 49.16
N GLU A 576 43.08 -48.57 49.04
CA GLU A 576 43.33 -49.77 49.85
C GLU A 576 44.68 -50.41 49.52
N LYS A 577 44.99 -50.57 48.22
CA LYS A 577 46.28 -51.15 47.81
C LYS A 577 47.48 -50.25 48.13
N GLU A 578 47.31 -48.94 48.17
CA GLU A 578 48.35 -48.02 48.60
C GLU A 578 48.74 -48.30 50.06
N LYS A 579 47.77 -48.44 50.97
CA LYS A 579 48.02 -48.78 52.38
C LYS A 579 48.77 -50.11 52.54
N GLU A 580 48.52 -51.06 51.66
CA GLU A 580 49.15 -52.39 51.72
C GLU A 580 50.56 -52.44 51.08
N SER A 581 50.92 -51.44 50.26
CA SER A 581 52.16 -51.44 49.48
C SER A 581 53.23 -50.49 50.01
N ILE A 582 52.85 -49.44 50.75
CA ILE A 582 53.80 -48.53 51.40
C ILE A 582 54.73 -49.30 52.35
N GLY A 583 56.04 -49.09 52.21
CA GLY A 583 57.08 -49.75 53.01
C GLY A 583 57.52 -51.13 52.51
N LYS A 584 56.81 -51.75 51.55
CA LYS A 584 57.29 -52.97 50.89
C LYS A 584 58.47 -52.64 49.97
N ARG A 585 59.46 -53.54 49.93
CA ARG A 585 60.63 -53.41 49.04
C ARG A 585 60.44 -54.26 47.79
N LEU A 586 60.50 -53.63 46.62
CA LEU A 586 60.53 -54.32 45.33
C LEU A 586 61.98 -54.68 44.97
N ASP A 587 62.21 -55.95 44.65
CA ASP A 587 63.51 -56.49 44.25
C ASP A 587 64.65 -56.21 45.28
N GLY A 588 64.28 -56.04 46.56
CA GLY A 588 65.22 -55.66 47.63
C GLY A 588 65.82 -54.25 47.51
N ARG A 589 65.58 -53.54 46.39
CA ARG A 589 66.22 -52.27 46.01
C ARG A 589 65.33 -51.06 46.20
N TYR A 590 64.05 -51.15 45.86
CA TYR A 590 63.15 -49.99 45.80
C TYR A 590 62.14 -50.05 46.93
N GLU A 591 62.19 -49.11 47.88
CA GLU A 591 61.22 -49.01 48.96
C GLU A 591 60.04 -48.12 48.55
N ILE A 592 58.84 -48.68 48.47
CA ILE A 592 57.63 -47.97 48.02
C ILE A 592 57.23 -46.91 49.06
N THR A 593 57.06 -45.67 48.60
CA THR A 593 56.59 -44.53 49.41
C THR A 593 55.14 -44.13 49.12
N SER A 594 54.65 -44.37 47.90
CA SER A 594 53.25 -44.12 47.52
C SER A 594 52.87 -44.86 46.23
N LEU A 595 51.57 -45.10 46.01
CA LEU A 595 51.04 -45.68 44.77
C LEU A 595 50.51 -44.54 43.88
N LEU A 596 51.12 -44.33 42.70
CA LEU A 596 50.68 -43.30 41.74
C LEU A 596 49.52 -43.73 40.88
N GLY A 597 49.35 -45.02 40.66
CA GLY A 597 48.24 -45.54 39.86
C GLY A 597 48.35 -47.03 39.61
N ALA A 598 47.20 -47.67 39.51
CA ALA A 598 47.07 -49.09 39.16
C ALA A 598 46.18 -49.24 37.93
N GLY A 599 46.51 -50.19 37.06
CA GLY A 599 45.68 -50.54 35.92
C GLY A 599 45.97 -51.96 35.44
N GLY A 600 45.27 -52.41 34.41
CA GLY A 600 45.35 -53.80 33.91
C GLY A 600 46.72 -54.25 33.42
N PHE A 601 47.67 -53.32 33.22
CA PHE A 601 49.03 -53.61 32.74
C PHE A 601 50.11 -53.48 33.83
N GLY A 602 49.74 -53.19 35.07
CA GLY A 602 50.68 -53.06 36.18
C GLY A 602 50.37 -51.90 37.12
N GLN A 603 51.23 -51.75 38.12
CA GLN A 603 51.12 -50.75 39.17
C GLN A 603 52.33 -49.81 39.12
N THR A 604 52.09 -48.51 39.30
CA THR A 604 53.13 -47.49 39.26
C THR A 604 53.25 -46.87 40.63
N PHE A 605 54.45 -46.93 41.21
CA PHE A 605 54.75 -46.47 42.54
C PHE A 605 55.75 -45.32 42.49
N VAL A 606 55.72 -44.48 43.52
CA VAL A 606 56.92 -43.74 43.90
C VAL A 606 57.68 -44.56 44.93
N ALA A 607 58.99 -44.71 44.74
CA ALA A 607 59.85 -45.49 45.62
C ALA A 607 61.23 -44.84 45.81
N ARG A 608 61.90 -45.12 46.93
CA ARG A 608 63.31 -44.73 47.15
C ARG A 608 64.24 -45.84 46.67
N ASP A 609 65.19 -45.51 45.80
CA ASP A 609 66.21 -46.45 45.31
C ASP A 609 67.35 -46.58 46.34
N LEU A 610 67.31 -47.64 47.15
CA LEU A 610 68.23 -47.86 48.26
C LEU A 610 69.66 -48.22 47.81
N HIS A 611 69.87 -48.58 46.54
CA HIS A 611 71.20 -48.92 46.02
C HIS A 611 71.97 -47.71 45.47
N ARG A 612 71.35 -46.53 45.39
CA ARG A 612 72.03 -45.29 45.00
C ARG A 612 72.40 -44.46 46.24
N PRO A 613 73.60 -43.85 46.28
CA PRO A 613 74.00 -42.99 47.39
C PRO A 613 72.96 -41.87 47.62
N GLY A 614 72.49 -41.72 48.86
CA GLY A 614 71.46 -40.73 49.21
C GLY A 614 70.00 -41.17 48.98
N SER A 615 69.76 -42.42 48.58
CA SER A 615 68.41 -43.03 48.42
C SER A 615 67.38 -42.14 47.70
N PRO A 616 67.68 -41.67 46.47
CA PRO A 616 66.81 -40.75 45.75
C PRO A 616 65.45 -41.37 45.44
N GLN A 617 64.42 -40.51 45.40
CA GLN A 617 63.07 -40.89 45.02
C GLN A 617 62.97 -41.09 43.50
N CYS A 618 62.31 -42.16 43.07
CA CYS A 618 62.12 -42.54 41.68
C CYS A 618 60.73 -43.14 41.46
N VAL A 619 60.29 -43.19 40.21
CA VAL A 619 59.03 -43.84 39.84
C VAL A 619 59.33 -45.25 39.34
N VAL A 620 58.73 -46.24 39.98
CA VAL A 620 58.91 -47.66 39.65
C VAL A 620 57.59 -48.22 39.15
N LYS A 621 57.59 -48.81 37.96
CA LYS A 621 56.42 -49.45 37.39
C LYS A 621 56.57 -50.98 37.46
N GLN A 622 55.78 -51.60 38.33
CA GLN A 622 55.69 -53.05 38.45
C GLN A 622 54.66 -53.57 37.44
N LEU A 623 55.16 -54.12 36.34
CA LEU A 623 54.33 -54.72 35.31
C LEU A 623 53.80 -56.08 35.78
N HIS A 624 52.51 -56.31 35.59
CA HIS A 624 51.90 -57.63 35.79
C HIS A 624 51.64 -58.22 34.41
N PRO A 625 52.39 -59.24 33.97
CA PRO A 625 52.07 -59.91 32.72
C PRO A 625 50.73 -60.62 32.87
N VAL A 626 49.89 -60.49 31.83
CA VAL A 626 48.51 -61.02 31.81
C VAL A 626 48.50 -62.56 31.63
N THR A 627 49.66 -63.17 31.40
CA THR A 627 49.82 -64.60 31.11
C THR A 627 50.99 -65.20 31.90
N ASN A 628 50.84 -66.47 32.33
CA ASN A 628 51.88 -67.26 33.01
C ASN A 628 52.75 -68.07 32.02
N ASP A 629 52.68 -67.76 30.72
CA ASP A 629 53.50 -68.41 29.69
C ASP A 629 55.00 -68.06 29.86
N PRO A 630 55.87 -69.04 30.15
CA PRO A 630 57.30 -68.82 30.36
C PRO A 630 58.01 -68.14 29.17
N GLN A 631 57.52 -68.34 27.93
CA GLN A 631 58.12 -67.74 26.74
C GLN A 631 57.87 -66.23 26.65
N VAL A 632 56.76 -65.73 27.22
CA VAL A 632 56.42 -64.30 27.24
C VAL A 632 57.29 -63.55 28.25
N PHE A 633 57.66 -64.19 29.37
CA PHE A 633 58.57 -63.62 30.36
C PHE A 633 60.00 -63.42 29.81
N GLU A 634 60.54 -64.39 29.07
CA GLU A 634 61.85 -64.30 28.40
C GLU A 634 61.90 -63.14 27.37
N LEU A 635 60.83 -62.96 26.60
CA LEU A 635 60.72 -61.87 25.62
C LEU A 635 60.64 -60.47 26.25
N SER A 636 60.08 -60.36 27.45
CA SER A 636 59.95 -59.09 28.19
C SER A 636 61.20 -58.67 28.97
N ARG A 637 62.25 -59.50 28.99
CA ARG A 637 63.50 -59.29 29.75
C ARG A 637 64.62 -58.62 28.94
N ARG A 638 64.31 -58.06 27.76
CA ARG A 638 65.25 -57.37 26.86
C ARG A 638 65.40 -55.88 27.16
#